data_AF-A0A1D2MGU2-F1
#
_entry.id   AF-A0A1D2MGU2-F1
#
_cell.length_a   1.000
_cell.length_b   1.000
_cell.length_c   1.000
_cell.angle_alpha   90.00
_cell.angle_beta   90.00
_cell.angle_gamma   90.00
#
_symmetry.space_group_name_H-M   'P 1'
#
loop_
_entity.id
_entity.type
_entity.pdbx_description
1 polymer ?
#
loop_
_entity_poly.entity_id
_entity_poly.type
_entity_poly.pdbx_seq_one_letter_code
_entity_poly.pdbx_strand_id
1 'polypeptide(L)'
;MKTFLRTYWTFALLYFCSDTVVLLVRGHGRLMKPPGRSSIWRLDKYSHLEPPVNYDDNQLFCGGTHQKENPGRNCGVCGDPTYERRPRSNEIGGRFYRGIITEEYQSGDLIRVEVEITAPHLGYMEWRLCTEPKWETQDCFDKHLLKIGDGSGESRIYVGREAGLFWAKLKLPDDVSCEHCVIQWNYRAGNNWGVCPNGEGDLGCGPQETFRGCSDVRIVPRGKQFKNFGKVIFVSKRNHHKKQEKSYSIVGGITRRTASFTSSSSRAKASSSTLVRNFQNLRNSCCCQEPNNLSLFCTSSTFWTGTPRVKGIPENWGSKKKSRSGKPIKIVIEMATDEKIEEILAPLRAAVKEQGDIVRKMKEMGDSEIDIKKAVVELKAKKKVLEDRELELSKKEEVFDRTRLEDLLKRRFFYDQSFAIYGGVTGQYDFGPMGCATKTNFLNFWRQFFVLEEGMFEVDCSILTPEPVLKASGHVDRFADLMVKDSKTGECFRLDHLIKATVEKLQKEKNVDQAKQDRMLQVLAQLDGYSKEDMEGLIQEFNVVSPTTGNPVGPPMEFNLMFSTSIGPTGLVKGFLRPETAQGIFVNFKRLLEFNQGKLPFAGAQIGNAFRNEISPRSGLLRVREFTMAEIEHFCDPIDLTHPRFAEVKDTTMAFYSACDQMDGKRPTRKTIGEAVDTKLVANETLGYFLARIQMFLEKVGVNAEKLRFRQHMSNEMAHYARDCWDAEILTSYGWVECVGCADRSAFDLNQHSKATNVKLVAEKRLAAPRKIEQLQATLNKAAVGKQFKQFAKAIGEYFENIDVSELESLAKSLESDGAMEITVKDKQFKLTPAEISIGKQEKTIHVEEFVPNVIEPSFGVGRILYSIFEHNFKVRPDDAQRTYFSLPPLIAPVKCSVLPLSSKPELLNMVTLVSQELRKREISFRVDDSSGSIGRRYARTDEIAIPFGITIDFETVKSATVTLRERDSTLQVRLPIDKVGDTVRDLATGALTWAKAMEVFPKFDSQEAS
;
A
#
# COMPACT_ATOMS: atom_id res chain seq x y z
N MET A 1 -22.44 50.84 18.62
CA MET A 1 -21.50 49.89 17.98
C MET A 1 -21.07 48.73 18.88
N LYS A 2 -20.41 48.93 20.04
CA LYS A 2 -19.91 47.81 20.88
C LYS A 2 -20.98 46.84 21.40
N THR A 3 -22.24 47.27 21.54
CA THR A 3 -23.37 46.41 21.94
C THR A 3 -23.93 45.53 20.81
N PHE A 4 -23.65 45.85 19.53
CA PHE A 4 -24.24 45.16 18.38
C PHE A 4 -23.43 43.90 17.98
N LEU A 5 -22.11 43.92 18.15
CA LEU A 5 -21.25 42.76 17.86
C LEU A 5 -21.42 41.61 18.88
N ARG A 6 -21.80 41.91 20.12
CA ARG A 6 -21.95 40.89 21.16
C ARG A 6 -23.16 39.97 20.90
N THR A 7 -24.27 40.53 20.42
CA THR A 7 -25.50 39.78 20.12
C THR A 7 -25.33 38.82 18.94
N TYR A 8 -24.56 39.23 17.92
CA TYR A 8 -24.29 38.41 16.73
C TYR A 8 -23.44 37.16 17.04
N TRP A 9 -22.46 37.27 17.93
CA TRP A 9 -21.65 36.12 18.35
C TRP A 9 -22.44 35.11 19.19
N THR A 10 -23.35 35.55 20.06
CA THR A 10 -24.23 34.65 20.82
C THR A 10 -25.26 33.93 19.94
N PHE A 11 -25.77 34.57 18.88
CA PHE A 11 -26.68 33.90 17.94
C PHE A 11 -25.95 32.95 16.98
N ALA A 12 -24.74 33.28 16.53
CA ALA A 12 -23.94 32.40 15.68
C ALA A 12 -23.58 31.07 16.37
N LEU A 13 -23.21 31.10 17.66
CA LEU A 13 -22.92 29.89 18.43
C LEU A 13 -24.15 29.01 18.71
N LEU A 14 -25.36 29.59 18.76
CA LEU A 14 -26.60 28.82 18.94
C LEU A 14 -27.10 28.18 17.64
N TYR A 15 -26.82 28.79 16.48
CA TYR A 15 -27.22 28.23 15.17
C TYR A 15 -26.23 27.21 14.61
N PHE A 16 -24.93 27.32 14.93
CA PHE A 16 -23.92 26.33 14.53
C PHE A 16 -23.88 25.06 15.40
N CYS A 17 -24.72 24.98 16.45
CA CYS A 17 -24.75 23.85 17.38
C CYS A 17 -26.02 22.97 17.24
N SER A 18 -26.96 23.31 16.35
CA SER A 18 -28.23 22.59 16.18
C SER A 18 -28.31 21.64 14.98
N ASP A 19 -27.49 21.79 13.93
CA ASP A 19 -27.59 21.03 12.68
C ASP A 19 -26.49 19.96 12.49
N THR A 20 -25.83 19.50 13.56
CA THR A 20 -24.96 18.30 13.47
C THR A 20 -24.96 17.43 14.72
N VAL A 21 -26.10 17.34 15.42
CA VAL A 21 -26.43 16.13 16.16
C VAL A 21 -27.32 15.27 15.28
N VAL A 22 -26.69 14.47 14.42
CA VAL A 22 -27.33 13.21 14.00
C VAL A 22 -27.50 12.43 15.30
N LEU A 23 -28.74 12.41 15.82
CA LEU A 23 -29.13 11.48 16.88
C LEU A 23 -28.96 10.08 16.30
N LEU A 24 -27.78 9.51 16.51
CA LEU A 24 -27.53 8.09 16.40
C LEU A 24 -28.48 7.42 17.40
N VAL A 25 -29.65 7.02 16.90
CA VAL A 25 -30.59 6.15 17.60
C VAL A 25 -29.84 4.86 17.86
N ARG A 26 -29.20 4.77 19.03
CA ARG A 26 -28.54 3.55 19.46
C ARG A 26 -29.63 2.49 19.59
N GLY A 27 -29.54 1.45 18.76
CA GLY A 27 -30.31 0.23 19.00
C GLY A 27 -30.04 -0.30 20.41
N HIS A 28 -31.01 -1.02 20.95
CA HIS A 28 -31.01 -1.47 22.34
C HIS A 28 -30.44 -2.88 22.47
N GLY A 29 -30.70 -3.76 21.51
CA GLY A 29 -30.09 -5.07 21.45
C GLY A 29 -30.68 -6.00 20.39
N ARG A 30 -30.04 -7.16 20.19
CA ARG A 30 -30.41 -8.16 19.18
C ARG A 30 -30.15 -9.58 19.66
N LEU A 31 -31.02 -10.50 19.24
CA LEU A 31 -30.89 -11.93 19.50
C LEU A 31 -29.85 -12.54 18.53
N MET A 32 -28.71 -12.98 19.06
CA MET A 32 -27.60 -13.53 18.28
C MET A 32 -27.62 -15.06 18.23
N LYS A 33 -28.17 -15.73 19.26
CA LYS A 33 -28.32 -17.19 19.29
C LYS A 33 -29.60 -17.63 20.01
N PRO A 34 -30.40 -18.56 19.45
CA PRO A 34 -30.43 -18.87 18.02
C PRO A 34 -30.68 -17.58 17.22
N PRO A 35 -30.07 -17.41 16.02
CA PRO A 35 -30.08 -16.11 15.32
C PRO A 35 -31.49 -15.59 15.05
N GLY A 36 -31.76 -14.33 15.37
CA GLY A 36 -33.04 -13.70 15.07
C GLY A 36 -33.23 -13.39 13.58
N ARG A 37 -34.47 -13.31 13.11
CA ARG A 37 -34.80 -12.97 11.70
C ARG A 37 -34.14 -11.68 11.21
N SER A 38 -34.05 -10.69 12.09
CA SER A 38 -33.38 -9.42 11.80
C SER A 38 -31.84 -9.51 11.82
N SER A 39 -31.24 -10.42 12.58
CA SER A 39 -29.79 -10.46 12.85
C SER A 39 -29.04 -11.59 12.14
N ILE A 40 -29.76 -12.58 11.59
CA ILE A 40 -29.20 -13.74 10.88
C ILE A 40 -28.26 -13.36 9.72
N TRP A 41 -28.48 -12.21 9.07
CA TRP A 41 -27.62 -11.73 7.97
C TRP A 41 -26.19 -11.39 8.42
N ARG A 42 -25.95 -11.18 9.72
CA ARG A 42 -24.60 -10.93 10.28
C ARG A 42 -23.73 -12.18 10.42
N LEU A 43 -24.27 -13.36 10.10
CA LEU A 43 -23.61 -14.64 10.36
C LEU A 43 -23.30 -15.37 9.06
N ASP A 44 -22.01 -15.45 8.73
CA ASP A 44 -21.50 -16.06 7.49
C ASP A 44 -22.04 -17.48 7.23
N LYS A 45 -22.33 -18.25 8.30
CA LYS A 45 -22.98 -19.57 8.23
C LYS A 45 -24.27 -19.57 7.38
N TYR A 46 -25.03 -18.47 7.35
CA TYR A 46 -26.29 -18.36 6.62
C TYR A 46 -26.21 -17.48 5.37
N SER A 47 -25.03 -16.93 5.04
CA SER A 47 -24.82 -16.08 3.85
C SER A 47 -25.34 -16.72 2.55
N HIS A 48 -25.12 -18.03 2.40
CA HIS A 48 -25.56 -18.85 1.26
C HIS A 48 -27.09 -18.98 1.11
N LEU A 49 -27.88 -18.50 2.07
CA LEU A 49 -29.35 -18.45 2.03
C LEU A 49 -29.89 -17.06 1.68
N GLU A 50 -29.00 -16.10 1.39
CA GLU A 50 -29.31 -14.70 1.06
C GLU A 50 -30.32 -14.05 2.03
N PRO A 51 -30.06 -14.10 3.36
CA PRO A 51 -30.90 -13.41 4.34
C PRO A 51 -30.94 -11.90 4.05
N PRO A 52 -32.12 -11.24 4.07
CA PRO A 52 -32.20 -9.82 3.77
C PRO A 52 -31.44 -9.00 4.82
N VAL A 53 -30.51 -8.16 4.36
CA VAL A 53 -29.72 -7.28 5.23
C VAL A 53 -30.63 -6.31 5.99
N ASN A 54 -30.47 -6.26 7.31
CA ASN A 54 -31.13 -5.30 8.19
C ASN A 54 -30.10 -4.53 9.04
N TYR A 55 -29.72 -3.33 8.61
CA TYR A 55 -28.77 -2.51 9.38
C TYR A 55 -29.33 -2.05 10.74
N ASP A 56 -30.65 -2.03 10.89
CA ASP A 56 -31.40 -1.64 12.09
C ASP A 56 -31.75 -2.84 13.00
N ASP A 57 -31.05 -3.98 12.85
CA ASP A 57 -31.36 -5.23 13.54
C ASP A 57 -31.19 -5.21 15.07
N ASN A 58 -30.54 -4.19 15.63
CA ASN A 58 -30.49 -3.93 17.07
C ASN A 58 -31.51 -2.90 17.56
N GLN A 59 -32.28 -2.27 16.66
CA GLN A 59 -33.32 -1.30 17.05
C GLN A 59 -34.61 -2.00 17.46
N LEU A 60 -34.99 -3.09 16.77
CA LEU A 60 -36.12 -3.99 17.07
C LEU A 60 -37.31 -3.26 17.72
N PHE A 61 -37.83 -2.32 16.92
CA PHE A 61 -38.69 -1.20 17.30
C PHE A 61 -39.84 -1.53 18.25
N CYS A 62 -39.61 -1.19 19.52
CA CYS A 62 -40.66 -0.99 20.51
C CYS A 62 -40.17 -0.01 21.61
N GLY A 63 -39.46 1.05 21.18
CA GLY A 63 -39.04 2.21 21.98
C GLY A 63 -39.21 3.53 21.20
N GLY A 64 -39.19 4.68 21.89
CA GLY A 64 -39.38 6.02 21.31
C GLY A 64 -40.63 6.78 21.79
N THR A 65 -40.86 7.98 21.26
CA THR A 65 -41.89 8.94 21.74
C THR A 65 -43.32 8.38 21.79
N HIS A 66 -43.66 7.44 20.89
CA HIS A 66 -44.96 6.78 20.84
C HIS A 66 -45.25 5.83 22.03
N GLN A 67 -44.25 5.47 22.85
CA GLN A 67 -44.45 4.69 24.09
C GLN A 67 -45.20 5.48 25.17
N LYS A 68 -45.19 6.82 25.14
CA LYS A 68 -45.83 7.65 26.17
C LYS A 68 -47.33 7.43 26.31
N GLU A 69 -48.00 6.92 25.27
CA GLU A 69 -49.45 6.76 25.23
C GLU A 69 -49.94 5.36 25.62
N ASN A 70 -49.11 4.31 25.47
CA ASN A 70 -49.49 2.92 25.83
C ASN A 70 -48.24 2.02 26.04
N PRO A 71 -47.68 1.97 27.27
CA PRO A 71 -46.40 1.33 27.52
C PRO A 71 -46.47 -0.20 27.40
N GLY A 72 -45.56 -0.80 26.62
CA GLY A 72 -45.42 -2.25 26.47
C GLY A 72 -46.57 -3.00 25.75
N ARG A 73 -47.71 -2.36 25.47
CA ARG A 73 -48.83 -2.96 24.71
C ARG A 73 -48.76 -2.71 23.20
N ASN A 74 -48.08 -1.66 22.76
CA ASN A 74 -47.91 -1.31 21.34
C ASN A 74 -46.70 -2.02 20.66
N CYS A 75 -46.40 -3.24 21.11
CA CYS A 75 -45.25 -4.04 20.68
C CYS A 75 -45.70 -5.16 19.71
N GLY A 76 -45.14 -5.23 18.50
CA GLY A 76 -45.32 -6.39 17.64
C GLY A 76 -44.74 -7.67 18.26
N VAL A 77 -45.19 -8.84 17.82
CA VAL A 77 -44.72 -10.12 18.39
C VAL A 77 -43.23 -10.37 18.14
N CYS A 78 -42.66 -9.79 17.07
CA CYS A 78 -41.26 -9.93 16.70
C CYS A 78 -40.47 -8.60 16.66
N GLY A 79 -40.94 -7.58 17.40
CA GLY A 79 -40.24 -6.29 17.50
C GLY A 79 -40.56 -5.29 16.39
N ASP A 80 -41.67 -5.45 15.68
CA ASP A 80 -42.16 -4.46 14.72
C ASP A 80 -43.20 -3.51 15.37
N PRO A 81 -43.36 -2.25 14.90
CA PRO A 81 -44.38 -1.34 15.42
C PRO A 81 -45.81 -1.85 15.20
N THR A 82 -46.70 -1.75 16.20
CA THR A 82 -48.07 -2.31 16.08
C THR A 82 -48.95 -1.65 15.02
N TYR A 83 -48.69 -0.39 14.66
CA TYR A 83 -49.40 0.30 13.58
C TYR A 83 -49.03 -0.20 12.18
N GLU A 84 -47.95 -0.97 12.01
CA GLU A 84 -47.63 -1.58 10.72
C GLU A 84 -48.67 -2.63 10.32
N ARG A 85 -49.06 -2.60 9.04
CA ARG A 85 -50.01 -3.55 8.44
C ARG A 85 -49.38 -4.94 8.38
N ARG A 86 -50.09 -5.95 8.91
CA ARG A 86 -49.63 -7.34 8.89
C ARG A 86 -49.58 -7.93 7.46
N PRO A 87 -48.61 -8.81 7.15
CA PRO A 87 -47.50 -9.23 8.01
C PRO A 87 -46.44 -8.13 8.12
N ARG A 88 -46.02 -7.84 9.36
CA ARG A 88 -45.00 -6.81 9.64
C ARG A 88 -43.60 -7.31 9.30
N SER A 89 -42.60 -6.42 9.30
CA SER A 89 -41.28 -6.70 8.74
C SER A 89 -40.58 -7.96 9.29
N ASN A 90 -40.72 -8.26 10.58
CA ASN A 90 -40.16 -9.45 11.24
C ASN A 90 -41.17 -10.57 11.53
N GLU A 91 -42.46 -10.38 11.23
CA GLU A 91 -43.49 -11.42 11.34
C GLU A 91 -43.43 -12.41 10.15
N ILE A 92 -44.07 -13.58 10.28
CA ILE A 92 -44.19 -14.56 9.20
C ILE A 92 -44.86 -13.96 7.96
N GLY A 93 -44.17 -14.05 6.82
CA GLY A 93 -44.55 -13.43 5.55
C GLY A 93 -44.07 -11.98 5.37
N GLY A 94 -43.40 -11.42 6.38
CA GLY A 94 -42.73 -10.13 6.38
C GLY A 94 -41.43 -10.08 5.58
N ARG A 95 -40.80 -8.90 5.53
CA ARG A 95 -39.58 -8.63 4.76
C ARG A 95 -38.40 -9.53 5.16
N PHE A 96 -38.19 -9.72 6.47
CA PHE A 96 -37.06 -10.47 7.03
C PHE A 96 -37.39 -11.96 7.26
N TYR A 97 -38.64 -12.36 7.04
CA TYR A 97 -39.02 -13.77 7.10
C TYR A 97 -38.67 -14.51 5.80
N ARG A 98 -37.75 -15.47 5.90
CA ARG A 98 -37.38 -16.39 4.80
C ARG A 98 -37.75 -17.86 5.07
N GLY A 99 -38.33 -18.18 6.22
CA GLY A 99 -38.58 -19.58 6.63
C GLY A 99 -37.29 -20.38 6.84
N ILE A 100 -36.19 -19.71 7.21
CA ILE A 100 -34.90 -20.34 7.48
C ILE A 100 -34.93 -20.87 8.91
N ILE A 101 -34.93 -22.20 9.08
CA ILE A 101 -34.68 -22.83 10.37
C ILE A 101 -33.21 -22.57 10.74
N THR A 102 -32.99 -21.82 11.82
CA THR A 102 -31.65 -21.34 12.18
C THR A 102 -30.86 -22.38 12.97
N GLU A 103 -31.51 -23.09 13.90
CA GLU A 103 -30.94 -24.15 14.71
C GLU A 103 -31.97 -25.27 14.95
N GLU A 104 -31.47 -26.47 15.26
CA GLU A 104 -32.28 -27.65 15.58
C GLU A 104 -31.94 -28.19 16.97
N TYR A 105 -32.96 -28.51 17.76
CA TYR A 105 -32.84 -28.98 19.15
C TYR A 105 -33.70 -30.23 19.39
N GLN A 106 -33.46 -30.94 20.50
CA GLN A 106 -34.35 -32.02 20.97
C GLN A 106 -35.27 -31.53 22.10
N SER A 107 -36.43 -32.19 22.25
CA SER A 107 -37.34 -31.98 23.38
C SER A 107 -36.59 -32.21 24.71
N GLY A 108 -36.72 -31.26 25.65
CA GLY A 108 -36.01 -31.29 26.94
C GLY A 108 -34.56 -30.79 26.93
N ASP A 109 -34.02 -30.31 25.81
CA ASP A 109 -32.64 -29.82 25.73
C ASP A 109 -32.39 -28.53 26.55
N LEU A 110 -31.14 -28.38 27.00
CA LEU A 110 -30.61 -27.15 27.58
C LEU A 110 -29.94 -26.31 26.50
N ILE A 111 -30.70 -25.43 25.86
CA ILE A 111 -30.24 -24.60 24.75
C ILE A 111 -29.50 -23.35 25.23
N ARG A 112 -28.38 -23.00 24.59
CA ARG A 112 -27.65 -21.75 24.86
C ARG A 112 -28.21 -20.63 23.99
N VAL A 113 -28.82 -19.63 24.64
CA VAL A 113 -29.25 -18.37 24.00
C VAL A 113 -28.21 -17.28 24.22
N GLU A 114 -28.09 -16.37 23.25
CA GLU A 114 -27.16 -15.23 23.29
C GLU A 114 -27.82 -13.98 22.73
N VAL A 115 -27.68 -12.86 23.43
CA VAL A 115 -28.27 -11.56 23.11
C VAL A 115 -27.18 -10.50 23.27
N GLU A 116 -26.98 -9.69 22.24
CA GLU A 116 -26.11 -8.51 22.34
C GLU A 116 -26.97 -7.31 22.76
N ILE A 117 -26.70 -6.75 23.94
CA ILE A 117 -27.31 -5.49 24.42
C ILE A 117 -26.38 -4.34 24.05
N THR A 118 -26.84 -3.45 23.17
CA THR A 118 -26.07 -2.31 22.67
C THR A 118 -26.38 -0.99 23.39
N ALA A 119 -27.51 -0.93 24.12
CA ALA A 119 -27.80 0.11 25.10
C ALA A 119 -28.52 -0.48 26.33
N PRO A 120 -27.86 -0.58 27.50
CA PRO A 120 -28.41 -1.21 28.69
C PRO A 120 -29.34 -0.27 29.46
N HIS A 121 -30.59 -0.70 29.63
CA HIS A 121 -31.68 0.09 30.24
C HIS A 121 -32.26 -0.55 31.50
N LEU A 122 -31.44 -1.30 32.25
CA LEU A 122 -31.86 -2.09 33.41
C LEU A 122 -33.00 -3.08 33.06
N GLY A 123 -33.73 -3.60 34.05
CA GLY A 123 -34.87 -4.48 33.84
C GLY A 123 -34.46 -5.95 33.63
N TYR A 124 -35.20 -6.70 32.81
CA TYR A 124 -34.96 -8.14 32.64
C TYR A 124 -35.31 -8.68 31.25
N MET A 125 -34.62 -9.74 30.85
CA MET A 125 -34.89 -10.54 29.65
C MET A 125 -35.58 -11.86 30.02
N GLU A 126 -36.49 -12.30 29.17
CA GLU A 126 -37.17 -13.60 29.23
C GLU A 126 -37.38 -14.15 27.80
N TRP A 127 -37.59 -15.45 27.67
CA TRP A 127 -37.78 -16.11 26.37
C TRP A 127 -39.03 -16.97 26.36
N ARG A 128 -39.73 -16.95 25.23
CA ARG A 128 -40.97 -17.71 25.00
C ARG A 128 -40.87 -18.55 23.73
N LEU A 129 -41.63 -19.63 23.66
CA LEU A 129 -41.68 -20.55 22.53
C LEU A 129 -43.10 -20.63 21.95
N CYS A 130 -43.25 -20.38 20.65
CA CYS A 130 -44.47 -20.66 19.91
C CYS A 130 -44.29 -21.90 19.03
N THR A 131 -45.16 -22.88 19.18
CA THR A 131 -45.12 -24.20 18.52
C THR A 131 -45.98 -24.30 17.27
N GLU A 132 -46.93 -23.37 17.10
CA GLU A 132 -47.86 -23.31 15.96
C GLU A 132 -47.79 -21.94 15.27
N PRO A 133 -46.65 -21.55 14.66
CA PRO A 133 -46.39 -20.18 14.23
C PRO A 133 -47.20 -19.74 12.99
N LYS A 134 -48.15 -20.56 12.52
CA LYS A 134 -49.03 -20.29 11.37
C LYS A 134 -49.79 -18.96 11.50
N TRP A 135 -50.01 -18.50 12.74
CA TRP A 135 -50.31 -17.11 13.08
C TRP A 135 -49.53 -16.73 14.34
N GLU A 136 -48.52 -15.88 14.22
CA GLU A 136 -47.73 -15.43 15.37
C GLU A 136 -48.55 -14.46 16.23
N THR A 137 -49.13 -15.01 17.30
CA THR A 137 -49.87 -14.28 18.34
C THR A 137 -49.10 -14.34 19.66
N GLN A 138 -49.29 -13.33 20.52
CA GLN A 138 -48.68 -13.35 21.85
C GLN A 138 -49.20 -14.55 22.68
N ASP A 139 -50.49 -14.89 22.53
CA ASP A 139 -51.11 -16.07 23.13
C ASP A 139 -50.41 -17.38 22.80
N CYS A 140 -49.76 -17.50 21.62
CA CYS A 140 -48.97 -18.69 21.28
C CYS A 140 -47.67 -18.74 22.10
N PHE A 141 -46.98 -17.61 22.24
CA PHE A 141 -45.74 -17.49 23.00
C PHE A 141 -45.98 -17.64 24.51
N ASP A 142 -47.08 -17.09 25.03
CA ASP A 142 -47.39 -17.10 26.46
C ASP A 142 -47.74 -18.50 27.00
N LYS A 143 -48.05 -19.48 26.12
CA LYS A 143 -48.19 -20.90 26.50
C LYS A 143 -46.90 -21.53 27.02
N HIS A 144 -45.73 -21.09 26.54
CA HIS A 144 -44.44 -21.70 26.86
C HIS A 144 -43.39 -20.64 27.18
N LEU A 145 -43.45 -20.10 28.40
CA LEU A 145 -42.37 -19.33 29.00
C LEU A 145 -41.21 -20.27 29.38
N LEU A 146 -40.03 -20.05 28.79
CA LEU A 146 -38.86 -20.91 29.00
C LEU A 146 -38.18 -20.59 30.34
N LYS A 147 -37.69 -21.62 31.01
CA LYS A 147 -37.00 -21.51 32.31
C LYS A 147 -35.49 -21.58 32.15
N ILE A 148 -34.77 -20.94 33.06
CA ILE A 148 -33.31 -20.99 33.15
C ILE A 148 -32.88 -22.40 33.58
N GLY A 149 -31.83 -22.89 32.92
CA GLY A 149 -31.32 -24.26 33.02
C GLY A 149 -30.36 -24.52 34.18
N ASP A 150 -30.37 -23.68 35.21
CA ASP A 150 -29.52 -23.77 36.41
C ASP A 150 -30.20 -24.53 37.57
N GLY A 151 -31.50 -24.84 37.44
CA GLY A 151 -32.30 -25.51 38.46
C GLY A 151 -33.06 -24.57 39.40
N SER A 152 -32.88 -23.24 39.29
CA SER A 152 -33.61 -22.23 40.08
C SER A 152 -35.12 -22.25 39.82
N GLY A 153 -35.52 -22.64 38.61
CA GLY A 153 -36.90 -22.54 38.13
C GLY A 153 -37.30 -21.14 37.67
N GLU A 154 -36.39 -20.17 37.73
CA GLU A 154 -36.60 -18.80 37.25
C GLU A 154 -36.73 -18.74 35.71
N SER A 155 -37.29 -17.64 35.20
CA SER A 155 -37.49 -17.38 33.76
C SER A 155 -36.99 -16.01 33.30
N ARG A 156 -36.33 -15.26 34.20
CA ARG A 156 -35.93 -13.86 33.98
C ARG A 156 -34.46 -13.66 34.29
N ILE A 157 -33.79 -12.91 33.42
CA ILE A 157 -32.37 -12.54 33.59
C ILE A 157 -32.29 -11.03 33.68
N TYR A 158 -31.92 -10.53 34.85
CA TYR A 158 -31.83 -9.09 35.09
C TYR A 158 -30.62 -8.49 34.37
N VAL A 159 -30.85 -7.37 33.68
CA VAL A 159 -29.81 -6.65 32.92
C VAL A 159 -29.28 -5.52 33.80
N GLY A 160 -27.95 -5.45 33.93
CA GLY A 160 -27.26 -4.40 34.67
C GLY A 160 -27.13 -3.09 33.87
N ARG A 161 -26.13 -2.28 34.22
CA ARG A 161 -25.77 -1.04 33.50
C ARG A 161 -24.72 -1.25 32.39
N GLU A 162 -24.34 -2.50 32.11
CA GLU A 162 -23.28 -2.85 31.18
C GLU A 162 -23.83 -3.30 29.83
N ALA A 163 -23.21 -2.82 28.75
CA ALA A 163 -23.48 -3.25 27.38
C ALA A 163 -22.58 -4.44 27.02
N GLY A 164 -23.05 -5.33 26.14
CA GLY A 164 -22.27 -6.48 25.69
C GLY A 164 -23.11 -7.72 25.37
N LEU A 165 -22.43 -8.86 25.26
CA LEU A 165 -23.06 -10.15 24.96
C LEU A 165 -23.51 -10.86 26.24
N PHE A 166 -24.81 -10.94 26.44
CA PHE A 166 -25.45 -11.73 27.49
C PHE A 166 -25.78 -13.12 26.96
N TRP A 167 -25.57 -14.17 27.77
CA TRP A 167 -25.91 -15.54 27.40
C TRP A 167 -26.54 -16.29 28.56
N ALA A 168 -27.34 -17.29 28.24
CA ALA A 168 -28.01 -18.14 29.22
C ALA A 168 -28.21 -19.55 28.68
N LYS A 169 -28.43 -20.51 29.58
CA LYS A 169 -29.00 -21.82 29.22
C LYS A 169 -30.48 -21.82 29.56
N LEU A 170 -31.33 -22.18 28.62
CA LEU A 170 -32.77 -22.33 28.82
C LEU A 170 -33.16 -23.80 28.64
N LYS A 171 -34.08 -24.29 29.47
CA LYS A 171 -34.64 -25.63 29.30
C LYS A 171 -35.84 -25.57 28.35
N LEU A 172 -35.78 -26.32 27.25
CA LEU A 172 -36.95 -26.60 26.41
C LEU A 172 -37.91 -27.58 27.13
N PRO A 173 -39.24 -27.50 26.90
CA PRO A 173 -40.17 -28.48 27.45
C PRO A 173 -39.86 -29.91 26.97
N ASP A 174 -40.02 -30.90 27.85
CA ASP A 174 -39.70 -32.30 27.55
C ASP A 174 -40.72 -32.96 26.60
N ASP A 175 -41.93 -32.38 26.49
CA ASP A 175 -43.09 -32.87 25.74
C ASP A 175 -43.34 -32.13 24.41
N VAL A 176 -42.58 -31.08 24.10
CA VAL A 176 -42.77 -30.24 22.91
C VAL A 176 -41.88 -30.67 21.75
N SER A 177 -42.48 -30.88 20.57
CA SER A 177 -41.77 -31.06 19.30
C SER A 177 -42.53 -30.38 18.14
N CYS A 178 -41.80 -29.85 17.17
CA CYS A 178 -42.30 -29.01 16.08
C CYS A 178 -41.30 -29.01 14.91
N GLU A 179 -41.79 -29.13 13.66
CA GLU A 179 -40.95 -28.94 12.47
C GLU A 179 -40.58 -27.46 12.24
N HIS A 180 -41.41 -26.54 12.75
CA HIS A 180 -41.16 -25.10 12.74
C HIS A 180 -41.73 -24.48 14.02
N CYS A 181 -40.84 -24.10 14.92
CA CYS A 181 -41.12 -23.31 16.12
C CYS A 181 -40.50 -21.91 15.98
N VAL A 182 -40.97 -20.98 16.80
CA VAL A 182 -40.38 -19.65 16.93
C VAL A 182 -40.05 -19.37 18.39
N ILE A 183 -38.80 -18.96 18.66
CA ILE A 183 -38.36 -18.46 19.96
C ILE A 183 -38.43 -16.93 19.93
N GLN A 184 -39.23 -16.35 20.83
CA GLN A 184 -39.29 -14.91 21.08
C GLN A 184 -38.37 -14.58 22.26
N TRP A 185 -37.33 -13.79 22.02
CA TRP A 185 -36.65 -13.01 23.05
C TRP A 185 -37.51 -11.78 23.39
N ASN A 186 -37.69 -11.49 24.68
CA ASN A 186 -38.41 -10.34 25.19
C ASN A 186 -37.58 -9.66 26.28
N TYR A 187 -37.10 -8.45 26.04
CA TYR A 187 -36.36 -7.62 27.00
C TYR A 187 -37.25 -6.47 27.46
N ARG A 188 -37.57 -6.40 28.75
CA ARG A 188 -38.31 -5.28 29.36
C ARG A 188 -37.33 -4.41 30.13
N ALA A 189 -37.26 -3.12 29.77
CA ALA A 189 -36.41 -2.14 30.44
C ALA A 189 -36.87 -1.89 31.90
N GLY A 190 -36.01 -1.24 32.69
CA GLY A 190 -36.26 -0.89 34.08
C GLY A 190 -35.69 0.48 34.49
N ASN A 191 -35.38 1.35 33.53
CA ASN A 191 -34.73 2.64 33.75
C ASN A 191 -35.70 3.84 33.83
N ASN A 192 -36.97 3.69 33.45
CA ASN A 192 -37.92 4.80 33.50
C ASN A 192 -38.55 4.95 34.89
N TRP A 193 -38.50 6.16 35.44
CA TRP A 193 -39.09 6.51 36.74
C TRP A 193 -40.63 6.51 36.69
N GLY A 194 -41.27 6.09 37.76
CA GLY A 194 -42.73 6.23 37.93
C GLY A 194 -43.20 5.84 39.33
N VAL A 195 -44.51 5.85 39.53
CA VAL A 195 -45.12 5.50 40.82
C VAL A 195 -45.43 4.02 40.85
N CYS A 196 -44.82 3.30 41.79
CA CYS A 196 -45.03 1.88 42.03
C CYS A 196 -46.43 1.62 42.62
N PRO A 197 -46.95 0.37 42.58
CA PRO A 197 -48.28 0.06 43.14
C PRO A 197 -48.46 0.34 44.65
N ASN A 198 -47.37 0.54 45.40
CA ASN A 198 -47.40 0.96 46.81
C ASN A 198 -47.53 2.48 47.00
N GLY A 199 -47.55 3.28 45.92
CA GLY A 199 -47.65 4.73 45.95
C GLY A 199 -46.32 5.49 46.00
N GLU A 200 -45.18 4.80 46.08
CA GLU A 200 -43.86 5.41 46.11
C GLU A 200 -43.30 5.61 44.69
N GLY A 201 -42.49 6.65 44.48
CA GLY A 201 -41.78 6.87 43.22
C GLY A 201 -40.45 6.10 43.19
N ASP A 202 -40.23 5.29 42.16
CA ASP A 202 -38.96 4.57 41.95
C ASP A 202 -38.64 4.32 40.46
N LEU A 203 -37.38 3.97 40.19
CA LEU A 203 -36.87 3.46 38.92
C LEU A 203 -37.53 2.12 38.57
N GLY A 204 -37.97 1.98 37.32
CA GLY A 204 -38.60 0.74 36.83
C GLY A 204 -40.13 0.70 37.04
N CYS A 205 -40.69 1.60 37.84
CA CYS A 205 -42.13 1.73 38.05
C CYS A 205 -42.84 2.65 37.04
N GLY A 206 -42.10 3.32 36.16
CA GLY A 206 -42.68 4.08 35.04
C GLY A 206 -43.10 3.21 33.85
N PRO A 207 -43.62 3.86 32.79
CA PRO A 207 -43.66 3.32 31.43
C PRO A 207 -42.33 2.68 30.99
N GLN A 208 -42.21 1.36 30.99
CA GLN A 208 -40.98 0.68 30.55
C GLN A 208 -41.04 0.32 29.07
N GLU A 209 -39.95 0.61 28.36
CA GLU A 209 -39.75 0.12 26.99
C GLU A 209 -39.62 -1.41 26.98
N THR A 210 -39.86 -2.01 25.82
CA THR A 210 -39.77 -3.46 25.62
C THR A 210 -39.16 -3.71 24.25
N PHE A 211 -38.27 -4.69 24.12
CA PHE A 211 -37.62 -5.05 22.86
C PHE A 211 -37.83 -6.53 22.60
N ARG A 212 -38.08 -6.89 21.34
CA ARG A 212 -38.45 -8.26 20.96
C ARG A 212 -37.73 -8.71 19.71
N GLY A 213 -37.30 -9.97 19.69
CA GLY A 213 -36.73 -10.59 18.50
C GLY A 213 -37.19 -12.04 18.37
N CYS A 214 -37.57 -12.44 17.16
CA CYS A 214 -38.00 -13.81 16.84
C CYS A 214 -36.89 -14.57 16.11
N SER A 215 -36.67 -15.84 16.47
CA SER A 215 -35.80 -16.79 15.78
C SER A 215 -36.57 -18.06 15.43
N ASP A 216 -36.45 -18.51 14.19
CA ASP A 216 -37.07 -19.74 13.68
C ASP A 216 -36.16 -20.95 13.98
N VAL A 217 -36.72 -21.99 14.60
CA VAL A 217 -36.00 -23.20 15.05
C VAL A 217 -36.83 -24.47 14.84
N ARG A 218 -36.18 -25.64 14.85
CA ARG A 218 -36.85 -26.96 14.85
C ARG A 218 -36.62 -27.67 16.19
N ILE A 219 -37.63 -28.34 16.73
CA ILE A 219 -37.50 -29.17 17.94
C ILE A 219 -37.98 -30.59 17.64
N VAL A 220 -37.07 -31.57 17.67
CA VAL A 220 -37.38 -32.98 17.39
C VAL A 220 -37.60 -33.78 18.67
N PRO A 221 -38.46 -34.82 18.68
CA PRO A 221 -38.63 -35.68 19.85
C PRO A 221 -37.31 -36.34 20.27
N ARG A 222 -37.02 -36.29 21.57
CA ARG A 222 -35.81 -36.86 22.16
C ARG A 222 -35.62 -38.33 21.77
N GLY A 223 -34.43 -38.69 21.28
CA GLY A 223 -34.11 -40.06 20.85
C GLY A 223 -34.39 -40.40 19.38
N LYS A 224 -34.84 -39.45 18.54
CA LYS A 224 -34.87 -39.63 17.07
C LYS A 224 -33.63 -39.01 16.41
N GLN A 225 -33.08 -39.67 15.38
CA GLN A 225 -31.95 -39.14 14.60
C GLN A 225 -32.36 -37.92 13.77
N PHE A 226 -31.49 -36.91 13.73
CA PHE A 226 -31.59 -35.77 12.82
C PHE A 226 -31.52 -36.26 11.36
N LYS A 227 -32.53 -35.95 10.55
CA LYS A 227 -32.48 -36.18 9.10
C LYS A 227 -31.89 -34.95 8.42
N ASN A 228 -30.75 -35.12 7.75
CA ASN A 228 -30.15 -34.09 6.89
C ASN A 228 -31.15 -33.60 5.84
N PHE A 229 -31.57 -32.34 5.93
CA PHE A 229 -32.39 -31.66 4.92
C PHE A 229 -31.90 -30.23 4.69
N GLY A 230 -31.09 -30.03 3.66
CA GLY A 230 -31.01 -28.74 2.99
C GLY A 230 -32.24 -28.58 2.08
N LYS A 231 -33.32 -27.96 2.57
CA LYS A 231 -34.48 -27.59 1.73
C LYS A 231 -35.26 -26.40 2.31
N VAL A 232 -35.32 -25.32 1.52
CA VAL A 232 -36.14 -24.14 1.79
C VAL A 232 -37.63 -24.48 1.70
N ILE A 233 -38.42 -24.12 2.72
CA ILE A 233 -39.88 -24.30 2.72
C ILE A 233 -40.53 -23.10 2.03
N PHE A 234 -40.88 -23.25 0.75
CA PHE A 234 -41.66 -22.24 0.02
C PHE A 234 -43.12 -22.20 0.47
N VAL A 235 -43.50 -21.15 1.21
CA VAL A 235 -44.92 -20.86 1.49
C VAL A 235 -45.55 -20.14 0.30
N SER A 236 -46.45 -20.84 -0.39
CA SER A 236 -47.15 -20.33 -1.58
C SER A 236 -48.08 -19.15 -1.25
N LYS A 237 -47.83 -17.99 -1.87
CA LYS A 237 -48.84 -16.91 -1.98
C LYS A 237 -49.85 -17.27 -3.08
N ARG A 238 -51.03 -17.76 -2.69
CA ARG A 238 -52.22 -17.73 -3.55
C ARG A 238 -52.96 -16.41 -3.37
N ASN A 239 -53.10 -15.65 -4.45
CA ASN A 239 -54.26 -14.79 -4.77
C ASN A 239 -54.24 -14.61 -6.29
N HIS A 240 -55.06 -15.33 -7.05
CA HIS A 240 -56.39 -14.85 -7.46
C HIS A 240 -56.35 -13.52 -8.24
N HIS A 241 -56.08 -13.61 -9.54
CA HIS A 241 -56.97 -13.05 -10.57
C HIS A 241 -56.97 -13.94 -11.83
N LYS A 242 -58.01 -13.82 -12.66
CA LYS A 242 -58.44 -14.82 -13.66
C LYS A 242 -57.90 -14.55 -15.08
N LYS A 243 -57.74 -15.66 -15.84
CA LYS A 243 -57.99 -15.86 -17.29
C LYS A 243 -57.55 -14.78 -18.30
N GLN A 244 -56.69 -15.16 -19.24
CA GLN A 244 -57.01 -15.56 -20.64
C GLN A 244 -55.71 -16.08 -21.29
N GLU A 245 -55.59 -17.37 -21.63
CA GLU A 245 -56.06 -18.10 -22.83
C GLU A 245 -55.06 -18.12 -24.01
N LYS A 246 -54.67 -19.35 -24.42
CA LYS A 246 -54.19 -19.77 -25.76
C LYS A 246 -52.83 -19.18 -26.22
N SER A 247 -51.95 -19.84 -26.98
CA SER A 247 -51.76 -21.23 -27.49
C SER A 247 -50.33 -21.29 -28.11
N TYR A 248 -49.67 -22.39 -28.49
CA TYR A 248 -50.03 -23.77 -28.86
C TYR A 248 -48.92 -24.79 -28.44
N SER A 249 -49.17 -26.08 -28.67
CA SER A 249 -48.21 -27.21 -28.73
C SER A 249 -47.31 -27.17 -29.99
N ILE A 250 -46.16 -27.87 -30.08
CA ILE A 250 -45.92 -29.31 -30.44
C ILE A 250 -44.39 -29.53 -30.28
N VAL A 251 -43.85 -30.41 -29.42
CA VAL A 251 -43.61 -31.88 -29.51
C VAL A 251 -42.59 -32.35 -30.58
N GLY A 252 -41.48 -32.96 -30.12
CA GLY A 252 -40.56 -33.85 -30.87
C GLY A 252 -39.51 -33.16 -31.77
N GLY A 253 -38.29 -33.69 -31.97
CA GLY A 253 -37.62 -34.86 -31.39
C GLY A 253 -36.62 -35.53 -32.36
N ILE A 254 -35.67 -36.31 -31.81
CA ILE A 254 -34.98 -37.47 -32.45
C ILE A 254 -33.67 -37.26 -33.27
N THR A 255 -32.69 -38.12 -32.95
CA THR A 255 -31.52 -38.67 -33.68
C THR A 255 -30.11 -38.05 -33.71
N ARG A 256 -29.14 -38.99 -33.57
CA ARG A 256 -27.67 -38.92 -33.77
C ARG A 256 -27.27 -39.36 -35.19
N ARG A 257 -26.06 -38.99 -35.64
CA ARG A 257 -25.01 -39.79 -36.36
C ARG A 257 -23.87 -38.80 -36.77
N THR A 258 -22.62 -38.88 -36.31
CA THR A 258 -21.50 -39.84 -36.50
C THR A 258 -20.82 -39.86 -37.89
N ALA A 259 -19.49 -39.78 -37.88
CA ALA A 259 -18.48 -40.10 -38.92
C ALA A 259 -18.23 -39.06 -40.06
N SER A 260 -17.06 -38.97 -40.72
CA SER A 260 -15.61 -38.97 -40.34
C SER A 260 -14.71 -39.03 -41.62
N PHE A 261 -13.43 -38.58 -41.57
CA PHE A 261 -12.37 -38.72 -42.64
C PHE A 261 -12.62 -37.86 -43.94
N THR A 262 -11.67 -37.39 -44.77
CA THR A 262 -10.18 -37.53 -44.89
C THR A 262 -9.46 -36.44 -45.74
N SER A 263 -8.21 -36.09 -45.37
CA SER A 263 -6.96 -35.82 -46.16
C SER A 263 -6.84 -34.97 -47.47
N SER A 264 -5.64 -34.37 -47.61
CA SER A 264 -4.82 -34.09 -48.85
C SER A 264 -5.19 -32.92 -49.79
N SER A 265 -4.28 -32.20 -50.48
CA SER A 265 -2.80 -32.05 -50.37
C SER A 265 -2.21 -30.88 -51.22
N SER A 266 -1.06 -30.33 -50.76
CA SER A 266 0.15 -29.91 -51.53
C SER A 266 0.20 -28.73 -52.56
N ARG A 267 1.15 -27.80 -52.31
CA ARG A 267 2.12 -27.13 -53.25
C ARG A 267 1.59 -26.15 -54.34
N ALA A 268 2.32 -25.13 -54.83
CA ALA A 268 3.55 -24.43 -54.38
C ALA A 268 3.81 -23.09 -55.16
N LYS A 269 4.58 -22.16 -54.56
CA LYS A 269 5.49 -21.11 -55.12
C LYS A 269 5.15 -20.35 -56.43
N ALA A 270 5.10 -19.01 -56.36
CA ALA A 270 5.95 -18.09 -57.16
C ALA A 270 5.90 -16.62 -56.69
N SER A 271 7.09 -16.00 -56.68
CA SER A 271 7.47 -14.57 -56.54
C SER A 271 6.70 -13.58 -57.43
N SER A 272 6.51 -12.30 -57.07
CA SER A 272 7.59 -11.30 -56.94
C SER A 272 7.16 -9.94 -56.32
N SER A 273 8.17 -9.27 -55.72
CA SER A 273 8.43 -7.84 -55.37
C SER A 273 7.56 -6.71 -55.98
N THR A 274 7.43 -5.48 -55.41
CA THR A 274 8.40 -4.64 -54.65
C THR A 274 7.71 -3.44 -53.94
N LEU A 275 8.37 -2.81 -52.94
CA LEU A 275 8.05 -1.51 -52.27
C LEU A 275 6.75 -1.49 -51.42
N VAL A 276 6.68 -0.96 -50.19
CA VAL A 276 7.55 -0.02 -49.45
C VAL A 276 7.86 -0.54 -48.03
N ARG A 277 9.15 -0.54 -47.65
CA ARG A 277 9.64 -0.53 -46.26
C ARG A 277 10.81 0.45 -46.20
N ASN A 278 10.78 1.42 -45.29
CA ASN A 278 11.93 2.06 -44.63
C ASN A 278 11.50 3.32 -43.86
N PHE A 279 11.34 3.21 -42.53
CA PHE A 279 11.68 4.25 -41.53
C PHE A 279 11.41 3.72 -40.10
N GLN A 280 12.08 2.63 -39.69
CA GLN A 280 11.96 2.14 -38.31
C GLN A 280 13.19 1.39 -37.74
N ASN A 281 14.30 1.29 -38.48
CA ASN A 281 15.56 0.72 -37.98
C ASN A 281 16.62 1.81 -37.78
N LEU A 282 16.54 2.52 -36.65
CA LEU A 282 17.64 3.33 -36.08
C LEU A 282 17.27 3.76 -34.64
N ARG A 283 17.11 2.78 -33.73
CA ARG A 283 16.95 2.98 -32.27
C ARG A 283 17.14 1.65 -31.53
N ASN A 284 18.39 1.23 -31.42
CA ASN A 284 18.96 0.36 -30.37
C ASN A 284 20.41 0.07 -30.72
N SER A 285 21.28 1.02 -30.38
CA SER A 285 22.73 0.88 -30.42
C SER A 285 23.25 1.29 -29.04
N CYS A 286 23.82 0.34 -28.30
CA CYS A 286 24.54 0.65 -27.06
C CYS A 286 25.60 1.72 -27.35
N CYS A 287 25.72 2.73 -26.49
CA CYS A 287 26.84 3.69 -26.52
C CYS A 287 28.12 3.04 -25.96
N CYS A 288 28.55 1.96 -26.59
CA CYS A 288 29.80 1.25 -26.32
C CYS A 288 30.60 1.12 -27.62
N GLN A 289 30.96 2.27 -28.22
CA GLN A 289 32.02 2.36 -29.21
C GLN A 289 33.07 3.36 -28.71
N GLU A 290 34.25 2.86 -28.36
CA GLU A 290 35.44 3.70 -28.18
C GLU A 290 35.86 4.27 -29.54
N PRO A 291 36.18 5.58 -29.64
CA PRO A 291 36.75 6.14 -30.84
C PRO A 291 38.25 5.82 -30.89
N ASN A 292 38.64 4.78 -31.65
CA ASN A 292 40.05 4.46 -31.87
C ASN A 292 40.48 4.63 -33.34
N ASN A 293 41.62 5.30 -33.50
CA ASN A 293 42.41 5.52 -34.72
C ASN A 293 41.85 6.42 -35.84
N LEU A 294 42.30 7.68 -35.79
CA LEU A 294 43.03 8.25 -36.93
C LEU A 294 44.25 9.04 -36.40
N SER A 295 45.41 8.42 -36.46
CA SER A 295 46.71 9.07 -36.24
C SER A 295 47.33 9.41 -37.60
N LEU A 296 47.94 10.60 -37.73
CA LEU A 296 49.23 10.81 -38.39
C LEU A 296 49.64 12.31 -38.48
N PHE A 297 50.95 12.53 -38.42
CA PHE A 297 51.72 13.78 -38.59
C PHE A 297 51.60 14.86 -37.49
N CYS A 298 52.67 15.57 -37.09
CA CYS A 298 54.12 15.25 -37.07
C CYS A 298 54.84 16.32 -36.19
N THR A 299 56.15 16.18 -36.01
CA THR A 299 57.10 17.10 -35.33
C THR A 299 56.88 17.23 -33.81
N SER A 300 57.77 16.70 -32.94
CA SER A 300 59.19 17.08 -32.70
C SER A 300 59.34 18.52 -32.18
N SER A 301 60.04 18.80 -31.09
CA SER A 301 60.77 17.94 -30.14
C SER A 301 61.28 18.82 -28.99
N THR A 302 61.78 18.19 -27.90
CA THR A 302 62.89 18.69 -27.04
C THR A 302 62.75 20.01 -26.26
N PHE A 303 63.30 20.18 -25.04
CA PHE A 303 63.65 19.28 -23.92
C PHE A 303 64.28 20.17 -22.79
N TRP A 304 64.59 19.57 -21.64
CA TRP A 304 65.59 20.01 -20.62
C TRP A 304 65.33 21.31 -19.83
N THR A 305 64.59 21.13 -18.73
CA THR A 305 65.01 21.44 -17.34
C THR A 305 66.01 22.58 -17.07
N GLY A 306 65.56 23.57 -16.28
CA GLY A 306 66.42 24.52 -15.56
C GLY A 306 65.63 25.35 -14.55
N THR A 307 65.97 25.25 -13.25
CA THR A 307 65.33 26.02 -12.17
C THR A 307 66.14 27.26 -11.79
N PRO A 308 65.50 28.28 -11.19
CA PRO A 308 66.20 29.21 -10.32
C PRO A 308 65.75 29.09 -8.84
N ARG A 309 66.73 28.98 -7.93
CA ARG A 309 66.56 29.31 -6.50
C ARG A 309 67.03 30.74 -6.25
N VAL A 310 66.44 31.43 -5.26
CA VAL A 310 67.12 32.52 -4.54
C VAL A 310 66.96 32.35 -3.03
N LYS A 311 68.11 32.16 -2.35
CA LYS A 311 68.59 32.53 -0.99
C LYS A 311 67.55 32.79 0.14
N GLY A 312 67.79 32.40 1.41
CA GLY A 312 69.00 31.82 2.03
C GLY A 312 68.81 31.44 3.53
N ILE A 313 69.91 31.06 4.18
CA ILE A 313 70.06 30.55 5.58
C ILE A 313 71.22 31.39 6.20
N PRO A 314 71.17 31.92 7.45
CA PRO A 314 71.46 31.10 8.66
C PRO A 314 70.88 31.51 10.05
N GLU A 315 70.88 30.49 10.92
CA GLU A 315 71.31 30.41 12.35
C GLU A 315 70.65 31.18 13.51
N ASN A 316 69.97 30.42 14.38
CA ASN A 316 70.27 30.15 15.81
C ASN A 316 69.02 29.53 16.50
N TRP A 317 69.03 28.64 17.50
CA TRP A 317 69.93 27.62 18.06
C TRP A 317 69.13 27.04 19.27
N GLY A 318 68.92 25.71 19.37
CA GLY A 318 68.69 25.03 20.65
C GLY A 318 67.26 24.72 21.16
N SER A 319 66.90 23.42 21.13
CA SER A 319 66.36 22.61 22.28
C SER A 319 65.08 23.05 23.05
N LYS A 320 64.06 22.25 23.41
CA LYS A 320 63.86 20.78 23.57
C LYS A 320 62.36 20.38 23.41
N LYS A 321 62.13 19.19 22.81
CA LYS A 321 61.01 18.21 22.98
C LYS A 321 59.55 18.64 23.28
N LYS A 322 58.69 18.27 22.31
CA LYS A 322 57.39 17.53 22.41
C LYS A 322 56.16 18.17 23.10
N SER A 323 55.14 18.47 22.28
CA SER A 323 53.89 17.68 22.26
C SER A 323 53.41 17.49 20.81
N ARG A 324 52.60 16.47 20.50
CA ARG A 324 52.12 16.17 19.13
C ARG A 324 50.68 16.66 18.96
N SER A 325 50.48 17.78 18.27
CA SER A 325 49.18 18.13 17.69
C SER A 325 49.03 17.47 16.32
N GLY A 326 48.10 16.50 16.20
CA GLY A 326 47.79 15.86 14.92
C GLY A 326 47.13 16.83 13.95
N LYS A 327 47.64 16.92 12.71
CA LYS A 327 46.95 17.62 11.61
C LYS A 327 45.81 16.75 11.07
N PRO A 328 44.72 17.34 10.54
CA PRO A 328 43.64 16.56 9.93
C PRO A 328 44.15 15.89 8.66
N ILE A 329 44.16 14.56 8.65
CA ILE A 329 44.44 13.78 7.45
C ILE A 329 43.13 13.73 6.64
N LYS A 330 43.11 14.37 5.47
CA LYS A 330 42.12 14.04 4.43
C LYS A 330 42.41 12.61 3.97
N ILE A 331 41.75 11.63 4.56
CA ILE A 331 41.79 10.26 4.06
C ILE A 331 40.84 10.21 2.86
N VAL A 332 41.42 10.23 1.65
CA VAL A 332 40.71 9.76 0.46
C VAL A 332 40.65 8.23 0.61
N ILE A 333 39.52 7.72 1.10
CA ILE A 333 39.26 6.29 1.08
C ILE A 333 38.81 5.94 -0.34
N GLU A 334 39.80 5.69 -1.21
CA GLU A 334 39.58 4.72 -2.28
C GLU A 334 39.14 3.40 -1.63
N MET A 335 38.24 2.67 -2.28
CA MET A 335 37.86 1.31 -1.87
C MET A 335 38.98 0.31 -2.24
N ALA A 336 40.19 0.60 -1.77
CA ALA A 336 41.29 -0.34 -1.70
C ALA A 336 40.87 -1.49 -0.77
N THR A 337 40.28 -2.51 -1.37
CA THR A 337 40.35 -3.86 -0.82
C THR A 337 41.81 -4.23 -0.66
N ASP A 338 42.11 -4.95 0.42
CA ASP A 338 43.33 -5.75 0.51
C ASP A 338 43.55 -6.46 -0.83
N GLU A 339 44.75 -6.40 -1.41
CA GLU A 339 45.03 -7.01 -2.73
C GLU A 339 44.62 -8.49 -2.75
N LYS A 340 44.76 -9.17 -1.61
CA LYS A 340 44.33 -10.53 -1.31
C LYS A 340 42.83 -10.78 -1.42
N ILE A 341 41.99 -9.78 -1.14
CA ILE A 341 40.53 -9.90 -1.34
C ILE A 341 40.22 -9.82 -2.83
N GLU A 342 40.93 -8.97 -3.57
CA GLU A 342 40.75 -8.87 -5.03
C GLU A 342 41.28 -10.14 -5.75
N GLU A 343 42.37 -10.75 -5.29
CA GLU A 343 42.81 -12.08 -5.79
C GLU A 343 41.72 -13.16 -5.67
N ILE A 344 40.93 -13.15 -4.59
CA ILE A 344 39.83 -14.11 -4.37
C ILE A 344 38.61 -13.78 -5.23
N LEU A 345 38.34 -12.50 -5.48
CA LEU A 345 37.16 -12.04 -6.25
C LEU A 345 37.40 -11.99 -7.77
N ALA A 346 38.64 -11.78 -8.22
CA ALA A 346 39.03 -11.72 -9.62
C ALA A 346 38.50 -12.90 -10.49
N PRO A 347 38.62 -14.19 -10.09
CA PRO A 347 38.08 -15.29 -10.89
C PRO A 347 36.54 -15.26 -10.96
N LEU A 348 35.84 -14.83 -9.90
CA LEU A 348 34.39 -14.70 -9.91
C LEU A 348 33.95 -13.55 -10.83
N ARG A 349 34.65 -12.40 -10.80
CA ARG A 349 34.39 -11.29 -11.71
C ARG A 349 34.67 -11.63 -13.17
N ALA A 350 35.76 -12.36 -13.44
CA ALA A 350 36.06 -12.86 -14.77
C ALA A 350 34.92 -13.74 -15.32
N ALA A 351 34.39 -14.66 -14.49
CA ALA A 351 33.26 -15.52 -14.88
C ALA A 351 31.95 -14.75 -15.11
N VAL A 352 31.67 -13.70 -14.31
CA VAL A 352 30.53 -12.81 -14.56
C VAL A 352 30.72 -12.02 -15.86
N LYS A 353 31.91 -11.44 -16.08
CA LYS A 353 32.23 -10.67 -17.30
C LYS A 353 32.12 -11.53 -18.56
N GLU A 354 32.69 -12.73 -18.56
CA GLU A 354 32.62 -13.68 -19.67
C GLU A 354 31.16 -13.98 -20.04
N GLN A 355 30.31 -14.20 -19.03
CA GLN A 355 28.88 -14.39 -19.24
C GLN A 355 28.19 -13.12 -19.77
N GLY A 356 28.58 -11.94 -19.30
CA GLY A 356 28.08 -10.65 -19.79
C GLY A 356 28.45 -10.40 -21.26
N ASP A 357 29.66 -10.78 -21.66
CA ASP A 357 30.14 -10.74 -23.05
C ASP A 357 29.37 -11.70 -23.95
N ILE A 358 29.00 -12.89 -23.45
CA ILE A 358 28.12 -13.84 -24.15
C ILE A 358 26.72 -13.21 -24.34
N VAL A 359 26.12 -12.65 -23.29
CA VAL A 359 24.80 -11.97 -23.36
C VAL A 359 24.81 -10.82 -24.35
N ARG A 360 25.89 -10.01 -24.41
CA ARG A 360 26.02 -8.92 -25.39
C ARG A 360 26.08 -9.46 -26.82
N LYS A 361 26.96 -10.43 -27.10
CA LYS A 361 27.08 -11.06 -28.43
C LYS A 361 25.75 -11.65 -28.90
N MET A 362 25.04 -12.37 -28.04
CA MET A 362 23.72 -12.94 -28.40
C MET A 362 22.70 -11.86 -28.78
N LYS A 363 22.68 -10.72 -28.07
CA LYS A 363 21.82 -9.58 -28.42
C LYS A 363 22.23 -8.90 -29.74
N GLU A 364 23.52 -8.78 -30.00
CA GLU A 364 24.07 -8.19 -31.24
C GLU A 364 23.84 -9.09 -32.48
N MET A 365 23.95 -10.41 -32.30
CA MET A 365 23.72 -11.40 -33.36
C MET A 365 22.24 -11.65 -33.64
N GLY A 366 21.34 -11.13 -32.79
CA GLY A 366 19.89 -11.30 -32.94
C GLY A 366 19.41 -12.70 -32.59
N ASP A 367 20.08 -13.37 -31.66
CA ASP A 367 19.74 -14.72 -31.20
C ASP A 367 18.34 -14.77 -30.56
N SER A 368 17.82 -15.98 -30.36
CA SER A 368 16.47 -16.15 -29.84
C SER A 368 16.31 -15.52 -28.44
N GLU A 369 15.17 -14.88 -28.20
CA GLU A 369 14.87 -14.24 -26.91
C GLU A 369 14.98 -15.22 -25.72
N ILE A 370 14.71 -16.50 -26.00
CA ILE A 370 14.84 -17.61 -25.04
C ILE A 370 16.32 -17.83 -24.65
N ASP A 371 17.22 -17.85 -25.63
CA ASP A 371 18.65 -18.13 -25.38
C ASP A 371 19.35 -16.93 -24.74
N ILE A 372 18.95 -15.70 -25.12
CA ILE A 372 19.35 -14.48 -24.40
C ILE A 372 18.90 -14.54 -22.93
N LYS A 373 17.65 -14.96 -22.64
CA LYS A 373 17.18 -15.14 -21.26
C LYS A 373 17.97 -16.22 -20.50
N LYS A 374 18.40 -17.31 -21.15
CA LYS A 374 19.29 -18.32 -20.54
C LYS A 374 20.61 -17.72 -20.10
N ALA A 375 21.31 -17.06 -21.01
CA ALA A 375 22.59 -16.46 -20.71
C ALA A 375 22.47 -15.37 -19.62
N VAL A 376 21.37 -14.61 -19.60
CA VAL A 376 21.07 -13.61 -18.55
C VAL A 376 20.79 -14.24 -17.19
N VAL A 377 20.11 -15.38 -17.11
CA VAL A 377 19.84 -16.03 -15.82
C VAL A 377 21.08 -16.70 -15.24
N GLU A 378 21.91 -17.32 -16.08
CA GLU A 378 23.24 -17.78 -15.67
C GLU A 378 24.11 -16.61 -15.17
N LEU A 379 24.05 -15.46 -15.85
CA LEU A 379 24.69 -14.21 -15.41
C LEU A 379 24.18 -13.75 -14.04
N LYS A 380 22.86 -13.79 -13.79
CA LYS A 380 22.29 -13.48 -12.46
C LYS A 380 22.76 -14.47 -11.38
N ALA A 381 22.92 -15.75 -11.70
CA ALA A 381 23.44 -16.74 -10.75
C ALA A 381 24.92 -16.48 -10.42
N LYS A 382 25.78 -16.22 -11.42
CA LYS A 382 27.19 -15.86 -11.22
C LYS A 382 27.33 -14.55 -10.41
N LYS A 383 26.48 -13.54 -10.68
CA LYS A 383 26.39 -12.30 -9.91
C LYS A 383 26.06 -12.52 -8.44
N LYS A 384 25.02 -13.32 -8.14
CA LYS A 384 24.62 -13.63 -6.76
C LYS A 384 25.76 -14.26 -5.97
N VAL A 385 26.50 -15.21 -6.57
CA VAL A 385 27.70 -15.81 -5.95
C VAL A 385 28.80 -14.77 -5.72
N LEU A 386 29.01 -13.83 -6.65
CA LEU A 386 29.95 -12.72 -6.47
C LEU A 386 29.50 -11.79 -5.32
N GLU A 387 28.23 -11.34 -5.30
CA GLU A 387 27.70 -10.44 -4.27
C GLU A 387 27.68 -11.09 -2.87
N ASP A 388 27.25 -12.36 -2.76
CA ASP A 388 27.31 -13.14 -1.51
C ASP A 388 28.77 -13.22 -1.01
N ARG A 389 29.72 -13.47 -1.90
CA ARG A 389 31.15 -13.59 -1.54
C ARG A 389 31.82 -12.24 -1.24
N GLU A 390 31.40 -11.17 -1.92
CA GLU A 390 31.80 -9.79 -1.59
C GLU A 390 31.29 -9.38 -0.22
N LEU A 391 30.07 -9.78 0.15
CA LEU A 391 29.51 -9.55 1.48
C LEU A 391 30.27 -10.34 2.56
N GLU A 392 30.58 -11.61 2.33
CA GLU A 392 31.40 -12.45 3.24
C GLU A 392 32.84 -11.93 3.45
N LEU A 393 33.44 -11.35 2.41
CA LEU A 393 34.81 -10.82 2.42
C LEU A 393 34.89 -9.34 2.79
N SER A 394 33.76 -8.63 2.84
CA SER A 394 33.70 -7.27 3.37
C SER A 394 34.24 -7.25 4.80
N LYS A 395 34.82 -6.12 5.22
CA LYS A 395 35.37 -5.99 6.56
C LYS A 395 34.27 -6.34 7.56
N LYS A 396 34.53 -7.34 8.41
CA LYS A 396 33.71 -7.59 9.61
C LYS A 396 33.82 -6.37 10.53
N GLU A 397 32.93 -5.41 10.32
CA GLU A 397 32.39 -4.58 11.40
C GLU A 397 31.91 -5.50 12.54
N GLU A 398 31.73 -4.95 13.74
CA GLU A 398 31.18 -5.71 14.87
C GLU A 398 29.94 -6.50 14.42
N VAL A 399 29.94 -7.81 14.67
CA VAL A 399 28.96 -8.75 14.12
C VAL A 399 27.55 -8.24 14.41
N PHE A 400 26.88 -7.75 13.36
CA PHE A 400 25.58 -7.12 13.49
C PHE A 400 24.53 -8.13 13.97
N ASP A 401 24.06 -7.96 15.19
CA ASP A 401 23.09 -8.85 15.83
C ASP A 401 21.65 -8.44 15.51
N ARG A 402 21.14 -8.95 14.39
CA ARG A 402 19.74 -8.76 13.98
C ARG A 402 18.74 -9.24 15.05
N THR A 403 19.02 -10.34 15.73
CA THR A 403 18.11 -10.91 16.75
C THR A 403 17.88 -9.91 17.87
N ARG A 404 18.95 -9.23 18.28
CA ARG A 404 18.93 -8.22 19.34
C ARG A 404 18.34 -6.88 18.88
N LEU A 405 18.51 -6.50 17.62
CA LEU A 405 17.74 -5.41 17.02
C LEU A 405 16.23 -5.71 17.09
N GLU A 406 15.81 -6.88 16.63
CA GLU A 406 14.40 -7.27 16.60
C GLU A 406 13.79 -7.38 18.01
N ASP A 407 14.53 -7.90 19.00
CA ASP A 407 14.12 -7.84 20.41
C ASP A 407 13.92 -6.39 20.86
N LEU A 408 14.89 -5.50 20.64
CA LEU A 408 14.77 -4.10 21.07
C LEU A 408 13.54 -3.42 20.45
N LEU A 409 13.33 -3.59 19.14
CA LEU A 409 12.19 -3.01 18.42
C LEU A 409 10.85 -3.48 19.00
N LYS A 410 10.70 -4.77 19.28
CA LYS A 410 9.48 -5.35 19.89
C LYS A 410 9.33 -4.94 21.35
N ARG A 411 10.37 -5.14 22.18
CA ARG A 411 10.42 -4.86 23.63
C ARG A 411 10.29 -3.37 23.98
N ARG A 412 10.50 -2.46 23.02
CA ARG A 412 10.25 -1.02 23.14
C ARG A 412 9.05 -0.53 22.31
N PHE A 413 8.33 -1.46 21.67
CA PHE A 413 7.14 -1.22 20.87
C PHE A 413 7.34 -0.11 19.81
N PHE A 414 8.38 -0.28 18.99
CA PHE A 414 8.52 0.43 17.72
C PHE A 414 7.51 -0.12 16.72
N TYR A 415 7.54 -1.43 16.47
CA TYR A 415 6.47 -2.16 15.80
C TYR A 415 6.40 -3.58 16.34
N ASP A 416 5.24 -4.23 16.17
CA ASP A 416 5.05 -5.65 16.42
C ASP A 416 4.07 -6.25 15.38
N GLN A 417 3.91 -7.57 15.37
CA GLN A 417 3.03 -8.25 14.43
C GLN A 417 1.54 -7.88 14.66
N SER A 418 0.84 -7.47 13.61
CA SER A 418 -0.58 -7.14 13.72
C SER A 418 -1.39 -8.34 14.19
N PHE A 419 -2.32 -8.09 15.13
CA PHE A 419 -3.18 -9.10 15.74
C PHE A 419 -2.43 -10.22 16.50
N ALA A 420 -1.24 -9.95 17.06
CA ALA A 420 -0.40 -10.94 17.76
C ALA A 420 -1.17 -11.83 18.78
N ILE A 421 -2.08 -11.26 19.57
CA ILE A 421 -2.89 -12.00 20.57
C ILE A 421 -3.91 -12.98 19.95
N TYR A 422 -4.18 -12.87 18.64
CA TYR A 422 -5.01 -13.80 17.85
C TYR A 422 -4.16 -14.79 17.04
N GLY A 423 -2.85 -14.86 17.29
CA GLY A 423 -1.88 -15.68 16.54
C GLY A 423 -1.11 -14.90 15.46
N GLY A 424 -1.49 -13.64 15.20
CA GLY A 424 -0.81 -12.74 14.28
C GLY A 424 -1.06 -13.02 12.78
N VAL A 425 -1.03 -11.98 11.96
CA VAL A 425 -1.08 -12.11 10.49
C VAL A 425 0.30 -11.87 9.89
N THR A 426 0.76 -12.75 8.99
CA THR A 426 2.07 -12.59 8.35
C THR A 426 2.05 -11.46 7.31
N GLY A 427 3.09 -10.62 7.34
CA GLY A 427 3.19 -9.43 6.49
C GLY A 427 2.30 -8.25 6.93
N GLN A 428 1.75 -8.25 8.14
CA GLN A 428 1.06 -7.10 8.73
C GLN A 428 1.73 -6.73 10.05
N TYR A 429 1.98 -5.44 10.26
CA TYR A 429 2.70 -4.92 11.43
C TYR A 429 2.05 -3.63 11.96
N ASP A 430 1.82 -3.61 13.28
CA ASP A 430 1.30 -2.46 14.00
C ASP A 430 2.48 -1.63 14.51
N PHE A 431 2.51 -0.34 14.18
CA PHE A 431 3.51 0.59 14.71
C PHE A 431 3.09 1.06 16.10
N GLY A 432 3.91 0.75 17.11
CA GLY A 432 3.71 1.25 18.47
C GLY A 432 4.12 2.72 18.64
N PRO A 433 4.04 3.29 19.85
CA PRO A 433 4.21 4.73 20.07
C PRO A 433 5.51 5.30 19.51
N MET A 434 6.64 4.58 19.65
CA MET A 434 7.93 5.05 19.16
C MET A 434 8.06 4.91 17.64
N GLY A 435 7.50 3.85 17.05
CA GLY A 435 7.49 3.67 15.60
C GLY A 435 6.58 4.66 14.90
N CYS A 436 5.38 4.91 15.44
CA CYS A 436 4.46 5.94 14.96
C CYS A 436 5.12 7.32 15.00
N ALA A 437 5.72 7.73 16.13
CA ALA A 437 6.41 9.01 16.22
C ALA A 437 7.60 9.12 15.24
N THR A 438 8.42 8.07 15.11
CA THR A 438 9.54 8.05 14.14
C THR A 438 9.04 8.16 12.70
N LYS A 439 8.01 7.38 12.34
CA LYS A 439 7.37 7.39 11.01
C LYS A 439 6.74 8.75 10.69
N THR A 440 6.04 9.37 11.64
CA THR A 440 5.47 10.72 11.48
C THR A 440 6.56 11.77 11.26
N ASN A 441 7.64 11.74 12.06
CA ASN A 441 8.75 12.68 11.89
C ASN A 441 9.47 12.48 10.54
N PHE A 442 9.68 11.23 10.12
CA PHE A 442 10.20 10.88 8.81
C PHE A 442 9.34 11.43 7.67
N LEU A 443 8.02 11.21 7.70
CA LEU A 443 7.09 11.69 6.66
C LEU A 443 6.97 13.21 6.63
N ASN A 444 6.99 13.86 7.80
CA ASN A 444 7.00 15.33 7.89
C ASN A 444 8.29 15.92 7.32
N PHE A 445 9.44 15.29 7.59
CA PHE A 445 10.71 15.70 6.99
C PHE A 445 10.73 15.43 5.47
N TRP A 446 10.15 14.33 4.99
CA TRP A 446 9.99 14.07 3.55
C TRP A 446 9.12 15.15 2.87
N ARG A 447 8.01 15.56 3.49
CA ARG A 447 7.19 16.70 3.01
C ARG A 447 8.00 18.00 2.95
N GLN A 448 8.76 18.31 4.00
CA GLN A 448 9.63 19.49 4.01
C GLN A 448 10.68 19.44 2.90
N PHE A 449 11.31 18.29 2.71
CA PHE A 449 12.43 18.12 1.78
C PHE A 449 12.03 17.98 0.31
N PHE A 450 10.85 17.44 -0.01
CA PHE A 450 10.38 17.29 -1.40
C PHE A 450 9.20 18.21 -1.71
N VAL A 451 8.08 18.05 -1.00
CA VAL A 451 6.83 18.77 -1.31
C VAL A 451 6.99 20.27 -1.17
N LEU A 452 7.50 20.74 -0.03
CA LEU A 452 7.64 22.18 0.24
C LEU A 452 8.83 22.82 -0.49
N GLU A 453 9.95 22.11 -0.62
CA GLU A 453 11.15 22.66 -1.28
C GLU A 453 11.00 22.78 -2.80
N GLU A 454 10.27 21.85 -3.44
CA GLU A 454 10.03 21.90 -4.90
C GLU A 454 8.66 22.49 -5.28
N GLY A 455 7.84 22.88 -4.30
CA GLY A 455 6.48 23.41 -4.54
C GLY A 455 5.53 22.38 -5.16
N MET A 456 5.66 21.10 -4.80
CA MET A 456 4.84 20.01 -5.34
C MET A 456 3.40 20.07 -4.82
N PHE A 457 2.46 19.52 -5.60
CA PHE A 457 1.06 19.44 -5.22
C PHE A 457 0.77 18.10 -4.53
N GLU A 458 0.78 18.10 -3.20
CA GLU A 458 0.37 16.93 -2.41
C GLU A 458 -1.15 16.68 -2.56
N VAL A 459 -1.53 15.44 -2.92
CA VAL A 459 -2.92 14.99 -3.03
C VAL A 459 -3.16 13.73 -2.19
N ASP A 460 -4.38 13.59 -1.68
CA ASP A 460 -4.84 12.37 -1.01
C ASP A 460 -6.00 11.72 -1.79
N CYS A 461 -5.64 10.79 -2.66
CA CYS A 461 -6.56 9.97 -3.45
C CYS A 461 -7.02 8.73 -2.67
N SER A 462 -8.19 8.17 -3.01
CA SER A 462 -8.73 6.98 -2.33
C SER A 462 -7.86 5.73 -2.46
N ILE A 463 -7.93 4.85 -1.45
CA ILE A 463 -7.31 3.51 -1.47
C ILE A 463 -8.14 2.53 -2.32
N LEU A 464 -9.47 2.63 -2.22
CA LEU A 464 -10.40 1.84 -3.04
C LEU A 464 -10.32 2.34 -4.48
N THR A 465 -9.99 1.44 -5.40
CA THR A 465 -9.81 1.71 -6.82
C THR A 465 -10.70 0.78 -7.66
N PRO A 466 -11.58 1.32 -8.53
CA PRO A 466 -12.38 0.50 -9.44
C PRO A 466 -11.52 -0.31 -10.41
N GLU A 467 -11.93 -1.54 -10.73
CA GLU A 467 -11.23 -2.42 -11.67
C GLU A 467 -10.83 -1.77 -13.01
N PRO A 468 -11.68 -0.94 -13.67
CA PRO A 468 -11.31 -0.31 -14.95
C PRO A 468 -10.03 0.56 -14.90
N VAL A 469 -9.74 1.19 -13.76
CA VAL A 469 -8.53 2.04 -13.59
C VAL A 469 -7.28 1.17 -13.56
N LEU A 470 -7.29 0.08 -12.79
CA LEU A 470 -6.18 -0.86 -12.69
C LEU A 470 -6.07 -1.77 -13.92
N LYS A 471 -7.14 -1.90 -14.71
CA LYS A 471 -7.09 -2.53 -16.02
C LYS A 471 -6.43 -1.61 -17.05
N ALA A 472 -6.76 -0.31 -17.06
CA ALA A 472 -6.13 0.67 -17.94
C ALA A 472 -4.60 0.75 -17.69
N SER A 473 -4.15 0.78 -16.43
CA SER A 473 -2.73 0.75 -16.10
C SER A 473 -2.06 -0.62 -16.24
N GLY A 474 -2.77 -1.64 -16.76
CA GLY A 474 -2.23 -2.98 -17.00
C GLY A 474 -1.97 -3.83 -15.75
N HIS A 475 -2.34 -3.35 -14.56
CA HIS A 475 -2.16 -4.09 -13.30
C HIS A 475 -3.03 -5.35 -13.24
N VAL A 476 -4.30 -5.27 -13.63
CA VAL A 476 -5.23 -6.42 -13.59
C VAL A 476 -4.74 -7.61 -14.41
N ASP A 477 -4.12 -7.34 -15.56
CA ASP A 477 -3.68 -8.36 -16.51
C ASP A 477 -2.25 -8.88 -16.21
N ARG A 478 -1.52 -8.28 -15.25
CA ARG A 478 -0.11 -8.58 -14.94
C ARG A 478 0.20 -8.91 -13.48
N PHE A 479 -0.66 -8.52 -12.53
CA PHE A 479 -0.49 -8.79 -11.09
C PHE A 479 -1.11 -10.15 -10.70
N ALA A 480 -0.85 -11.19 -11.50
CA ALA A 480 -1.26 -12.55 -11.23
C ALA A 480 -0.03 -13.47 -11.18
N ASP A 481 0.21 -14.07 -10.03
CA ASP A 481 1.29 -15.04 -9.81
C ASP A 481 0.74 -16.46 -9.78
N LEU A 482 1.57 -17.45 -10.10
CA LEU A 482 1.26 -18.84 -9.81
C LEU A 482 1.66 -19.17 -8.37
N MET A 483 0.72 -19.73 -7.60
CA MET A 483 0.94 -20.28 -6.26
C MET A 483 0.66 -21.78 -6.22
N VAL A 484 1.25 -22.46 -5.25
CA VAL A 484 0.93 -23.84 -4.85
C VAL A 484 0.72 -23.92 -3.33
N LYS A 485 0.09 -25.00 -2.88
CA LYS A 485 -0.19 -25.25 -1.45
C LYS A 485 0.41 -26.57 -0.99
N ASP A 486 0.97 -26.62 0.21
CA ASP A 486 1.29 -27.88 0.90
C ASP A 486 0.03 -28.74 1.04
N SER A 487 0.07 -29.99 0.57
CA SER A 487 -1.10 -30.87 0.51
C SER A 487 -1.67 -31.28 1.89
N LYS A 488 -0.92 -31.06 2.98
CA LYS A 488 -1.35 -31.38 4.36
C LYS A 488 -1.57 -30.14 5.22
N THR A 489 -0.71 -29.14 5.13
CA THR A 489 -0.80 -27.94 5.99
C THR A 489 -1.58 -26.79 5.34
N GLY A 490 -1.73 -26.80 4.01
CA GLY A 490 -2.32 -25.68 3.26
C GLY A 490 -1.41 -24.44 3.15
N GLU A 491 -0.16 -24.50 3.64
CA GLU A 491 0.81 -23.41 3.52
C GLU A 491 1.03 -23.06 2.04
N CYS A 492 0.94 -21.77 1.71
CA CYS A 492 0.98 -21.27 0.34
C CYS A 492 2.39 -20.79 -0.04
N PHE A 493 2.87 -21.18 -1.22
CA PHE A 493 4.16 -20.79 -1.76
C PHE A 493 4.01 -20.21 -3.17
N ARG A 494 4.79 -19.17 -3.49
CA ARG A 494 4.94 -18.63 -4.85
C ARG A 494 5.70 -19.68 -5.68
N LEU A 495 5.13 -20.12 -6.79
CA LEU A 495 5.57 -21.33 -7.48
C LEU A 495 6.92 -21.16 -8.19
N ASP A 496 7.12 -20.01 -8.85
CA ASP A 496 8.41 -19.60 -9.42
C ASP A 496 9.53 -19.63 -8.36
N HIS A 497 9.32 -19.02 -7.19
CA HIS A 497 10.30 -19.02 -6.11
C HIS A 497 10.57 -20.42 -5.56
N LEU A 498 9.54 -21.27 -5.50
CA LEU A 498 9.67 -22.63 -5.00
C LEU A 498 10.43 -23.53 -5.98
N ILE A 499 10.10 -23.47 -7.28
CA ILE A 499 10.85 -24.17 -8.34
C ILE A 499 12.29 -23.65 -8.35
N LYS A 500 12.50 -22.33 -8.36
CA LYS A 500 13.83 -21.71 -8.35
C LYS A 500 14.66 -22.15 -7.15
N ALA A 501 14.11 -22.15 -5.94
CA ALA A 501 14.81 -22.60 -4.74
C ALA A 501 15.16 -24.10 -4.79
N THR A 502 14.26 -24.94 -5.30
CA THR A 502 14.52 -26.38 -5.50
C THR A 502 15.62 -26.60 -6.55
N VAL A 503 15.58 -25.88 -7.68
CA VAL A 503 16.59 -25.99 -8.74
C VAL A 503 17.95 -25.44 -8.27
N GLU A 504 18.00 -24.27 -7.62
CA GLU A 504 19.24 -23.73 -7.02
C GLU A 504 19.83 -24.67 -5.95
N LYS A 505 18.99 -25.42 -5.22
CA LYS A 505 19.45 -26.45 -4.27
C LYS A 505 20.05 -27.64 -5.00
N LEU A 506 19.35 -28.19 -6.00
CA LEU A 506 19.81 -29.34 -6.78
C LEU A 506 21.12 -29.03 -7.52
N GLN A 507 21.30 -27.82 -8.07
CA GLN A 507 22.55 -27.38 -8.69
C GLN A 507 23.77 -27.41 -7.76
N LYS A 508 23.57 -27.36 -6.43
CA LYS A 508 24.66 -27.45 -5.43
C LYS A 508 25.00 -28.88 -5.04
N GLU A 509 24.26 -29.88 -5.51
CA GLU A 509 24.52 -31.29 -5.25
C GLU A 509 25.60 -31.82 -6.21
N LYS A 510 26.59 -32.56 -5.69
CA LYS A 510 27.82 -32.90 -6.44
C LYS A 510 27.65 -33.92 -7.58
N ASN A 511 26.45 -34.47 -7.78
CA ASN A 511 26.16 -35.58 -8.70
C ASN A 511 24.98 -35.28 -9.64
N VAL A 512 24.97 -34.10 -10.28
CA VAL A 512 23.97 -33.76 -11.32
C VAL A 512 24.57 -33.90 -12.71
N ASP A 513 23.93 -34.70 -13.56
CA ASP A 513 24.30 -34.90 -14.97
C ASP A 513 24.23 -33.58 -15.78
N GLN A 514 25.12 -33.41 -16.76
CA GLN A 514 25.24 -32.20 -17.56
C GLN A 514 23.92 -31.86 -18.28
N ALA A 515 23.26 -32.86 -18.88
CA ALA A 515 21.97 -32.65 -19.55
C ALA A 515 20.89 -32.17 -18.57
N LYS A 516 20.97 -32.57 -17.29
CA LYS A 516 20.08 -32.09 -16.23
C LYS A 516 20.46 -30.69 -15.75
N GLN A 517 21.74 -30.32 -15.71
CA GLN A 517 22.19 -28.95 -15.44
C GLN A 517 21.74 -27.98 -16.54
N ASP A 518 21.90 -28.35 -17.81
CA ASP A 518 21.49 -27.54 -18.96
C ASP A 518 19.97 -27.32 -18.96
N ARG A 519 19.20 -28.38 -18.62
CA ARG A 519 17.75 -28.29 -18.41
C ARG A 519 17.38 -27.39 -17.22
N MET A 520 18.09 -27.47 -16.10
CA MET A 520 17.89 -26.56 -14.96
C MET A 520 18.16 -25.09 -15.32
N LEU A 521 19.22 -24.82 -16.08
CA LEU A 521 19.53 -23.49 -16.61
C LEU A 521 18.43 -22.99 -17.54
N GLN A 522 17.95 -23.82 -18.47
CA GLN A 522 16.79 -23.49 -19.31
C GLN A 522 15.54 -23.17 -18.49
N VAL A 523 15.26 -23.94 -17.44
CA VAL A 523 14.07 -23.75 -16.60
C VAL A 523 14.14 -22.45 -15.82
N LEU A 524 15.28 -22.14 -15.19
CA LEU A 524 15.47 -20.87 -14.51
C LEU A 524 15.37 -19.67 -15.48
N ALA A 525 15.78 -19.85 -16.74
CA ALA A 525 15.76 -18.82 -17.78
C ALA A 525 14.37 -18.43 -18.27
N GLN A 526 13.49 -19.42 -18.39
CA GLN A 526 12.16 -19.27 -18.95
C GLN A 526 11.07 -19.20 -17.86
N LEU A 527 11.47 -19.22 -16.58
CA LEU A 527 10.57 -19.33 -15.43
C LEU A 527 9.47 -18.28 -15.39
N ASP A 528 9.81 -17.02 -15.69
CA ASP A 528 8.88 -15.88 -15.72
C ASP A 528 7.94 -15.90 -16.95
N GLY A 529 8.17 -16.79 -17.92
CA GLY A 529 7.41 -16.91 -19.17
C GLY A 529 6.75 -18.27 -19.38
N TYR A 530 6.81 -19.18 -18.40
CA TYR A 530 6.13 -20.48 -18.46
C TYR A 530 4.63 -20.34 -18.22
N SER A 531 3.85 -21.13 -18.96
CA SER A 531 2.41 -21.28 -18.69
C SER A 531 2.17 -22.02 -17.37
N LYS A 532 0.92 -22.00 -16.92
CA LYS A 532 0.47 -22.77 -15.76
C LYS A 532 0.75 -24.27 -15.94
N GLU A 533 0.53 -24.77 -17.15
CA GLU A 533 0.73 -26.16 -17.54
C GLU A 533 2.21 -26.55 -17.57
N ASP A 534 3.07 -25.67 -18.10
CA ASP A 534 4.53 -25.85 -18.06
C ASP A 534 5.03 -25.94 -16.61
N MET A 535 4.58 -25.03 -15.75
CA MET A 535 4.95 -24.98 -14.33
C MET A 535 4.45 -26.19 -13.54
N GLU A 536 3.30 -26.76 -13.91
CA GLU A 536 2.82 -28.03 -13.35
C GLU A 536 3.73 -29.21 -13.75
N GLY A 537 4.21 -29.23 -15.00
CA GLY A 537 5.22 -30.18 -15.46
C GLY A 537 6.53 -30.08 -14.65
N LEU A 538 6.99 -28.87 -14.35
CA LEU A 538 8.22 -28.64 -13.58
C LEU A 538 8.13 -29.11 -12.12
N ILE A 539 6.95 -29.04 -11.49
CA ILE A 539 6.74 -29.61 -10.15
C ILE A 539 7.05 -31.11 -10.15
N GLN A 540 6.61 -31.83 -11.18
CA GLN A 540 6.82 -33.27 -11.33
C GLN A 540 8.27 -33.57 -11.76
N GLU A 541 8.82 -32.83 -12.71
CA GLU A 541 10.19 -33.00 -13.24
C GLU A 541 11.27 -32.86 -12.16
N PHE A 542 11.13 -31.88 -11.27
CA PHE A 542 12.09 -31.59 -10.20
C PHE A 542 11.68 -32.11 -8.82
N ASN A 543 10.55 -32.85 -8.72
CA ASN A 543 9.97 -33.34 -7.47
C ASN A 543 9.87 -32.24 -6.40
N VAL A 544 9.19 -31.15 -6.75
CA VAL A 544 9.10 -29.95 -5.93
C VAL A 544 8.20 -30.21 -4.71
N VAL A 545 8.75 -29.97 -3.51
CA VAL A 545 8.07 -30.20 -2.22
C VAL A 545 8.09 -28.94 -1.36
N SER A 546 7.21 -28.90 -0.36
CA SER A 546 7.18 -27.86 0.67
C SER A 546 8.53 -27.78 1.40
N PRO A 547 9.17 -26.59 1.50
CA PRO A 547 10.51 -26.45 2.06
C PRO A 547 10.54 -26.54 3.60
N THR A 548 9.40 -26.33 4.26
CA THR A 548 9.20 -26.39 5.71
C THR A 548 8.89 -27.80 6.20
N THR A 549 8.14 -28.59 5.42
CA THR A 549 7.58 -29.88 5.85
C THR A 549 8.06 -31.09 5.05
N GLY A 550 8.60 -30.88 3.84
CA GLY A 550 8.89 -31.94 2.88
C GLY A 550 7.65 -32.58 2.24
N ASN A 551 6.44 -32.06 2.46
CA ASN A 551 5.21 -32.60 1.86
C ASN A 551 5.11 -32.27 0.35
N PRO A 552 4.41 -33.10 -0.44
CA PRO A 552 4.02 -32.75 -1.82
C PRO A 552 3.18 -31.48 -1.87
N VAL A 553 3.37 -30.68 -2.91
CA VAL A 553 2.53 -29.51 -3.19
C VAL A 553 1.39 -29.86 -4.16
N GLY A 554 0.25 -29.18 -4.01
CA GLY A 554 -0.89 -29.27 -4.92
C GLY A 554 -0.63 -28.55 -6.27
N PRO A 555 -1.60 -28.61 -7.20
CA PRO A 555 -1.46 -28.05 -8.54
C PRO A 555 -1.33 -26.51 -8.52
N PRO A 556 -0.70 -25.92 -9.56
CA PRO A 556 -0.61 -24.47 -9.70
C PRO A 556 -1.97 -23.79 -9.74
N MET A 557 -2.09 -22.65 -9.08
CA MET A 557 -3.27 -21.78 -9.10
C MET A 557 -2.82 -20.34 -9.34
N GLU A 558 -3.55 -19.63 -10.20
CA GLU A 558 -3.38 -18.18 -10.34
C GLU A 558 -3.84 -17.46 -9.07
N PHE A 559 -3.06 -16.47 -8.65
CA PHE A 559 -3.31 -15.66 -7.47
C PHE A 559 -3.08 -14.20 -7.78
N ASN A 560 -4.14 -13.39 -7.63
CA ASN A 560 -4.02 -11.96 -7.84
C ASN A 560 -3.31 -11.30 -6.64
N LEU A 561 -2.21 -10.60 -6.91
CA LEU A 561 -1.44 -9.85 -5.91
C LEU A 561 -2.12 -8.56 -5.46
N MET A 562 -3.28 -8.20 -6.01
CA MET A 562 -4.10 -7.10 -5.51
C MET A 562 -5.23 -7.64 -4.64
N PHE A 563 -5.47 -6.99 -3.50
CA PHE A 563 -6.62 -7.31 -2.66
C PHE A 563 -7.90 -6.87 -3.36
N SER A 564 -8.69 -7.82 -3.85
CA SER A 564 -9.99 -7.57 -4.48
C SER A 564 -11.07 -7.27 -3.44
N THR A 565 -12.05 -6.46 -3.84
CA THR A 565 -13.20 -6.09 -3.02
C THR A 565 -14.39 -5.71 -3.90
N SER A 566 -15.56 -5.51 -3.29
CA SER A 566 -16.77 -5.03 -3.95
C SER A 566 -17.08 -3.60 -3.50
N ILE A 567 -17.22 -2.68 -4.46
CA ILE A 567 -17.59 -1.30 -4.19
C ILE A 567 -19.13 -1.20 -4.26
N GLY A 568 -19.72 -0.88 -3.11
CA GLY A 568 -21.19 -0.78 -2.96
C GLY A 568 -21.88 -2.13 -2.68
N PRO A 569 -23.10 -2.10 -2.12
CA PRO A 569 -23.77 -3.29 -1.57
C PRO A 569 -24.29 -4.28 -2.63
N THR A 570 -24.30 -3.90 -3.90
CA THR A 570 -24.77 -4.75 -5.01
C THR A 570 -23.71 -5.68 -5.57
N GLY A 571 -22.43 -5.51 -5.21
CA GLY A 571 -21.32 -6.28 -5.79
C GLY A 571 -21.01 -5.98 -7.26
N LEU A 572 -21.78 -5.10 -7.92
CA LEU A 572 -21.67 -4.85 -9.37
C LEU A 572 -20.39 -4.12 -9.77
N VAL A 573 -19.83 -3.30 -8.87
CA VAL A 573 -18.57 -2.58 -9.13
C VAL A 573 -17.43 -3.33 -8.44
N LYS A 574 -16.74 -4.17 -9.20
CA LYS A 574 -15.50 -4.80 -8.73
C LYS A 574 -14.43 -3.72 -8.52
N GLY A 575 -13.75 -3.80 -7.38
CA GLY A 575 -12.65 -2.92 -7.04
C GLY A 575 -11.49 -3.68 -6.41
N PHE A 576 -10.42 -2.95 -6.14
CA PHE A 576 -9.26 -3.44 -5.43
C PHE A 576 -8.78 -2.38 -4.43
N LEU A 577 -7.97 -2.79 -3.46
CA LEU A 577 -7.07 -1.88 -2.77
C LEU A 577 -5.88 -1.59 -3.69
N ARG A 578 -5.50 -0.32 -3.82
CA ARG A 578 -4.43 0.09 -4.75
C ARG A 578 -3.06 -0.56 -4.44
N PRO A 579 -2.30 -1.02 -5.46
CA PRO A 579 -0.97 -1.60 -5.29
C PRO A 579 0.19 -0.58 -5.28
N GLU A 580 -0.12 0.67 -5.65
CA GLU A 580 0.73 1.87 -5.69
C GLU A 580 -0.18 3.11 -5.49
N THR A 581 0.38 4.30 -5.25
CA THR A 581 -0.38 5.56 -5.10
C THR A 581 -0.39 6.41 -6.37
N ALA A 582 0.63 6.28 -7.23
CA ALA A 582 0.81 6.94 -8.53
C ALA A 582 -0.48 7.09 -9.37
N GLN A 583 -1.28 6.02 -9.47
CA GLN A 583 -2.53 6.01 -10.24
C GLN A 583 -3.53 7.09 -9.80
N GLY A 584 -3.54 7.47 -8.52
CA GLY A 584 -4.37 8.56 -8.01
C GLY A 584 -3.96 9.93 -8.57
N ILE A 585 -2.67 10.14 -8.79
CA ILE A 585 -2.11 11.36 -9.36
C ILE A 585 -2.40 11.40 -10.86
N PHE A 586 -2.20 10.29 -11.60
CA PHE A 586 -2.49 10.22 -13.03
C PHE A 586 -3.95 10.51 -13.39
N VAL A 587 -4.93 9.94 -12.67
CA VAL A 587 -6.36 10.22 -12.95
C VAL A 587 -6.76 11.68 -12.63
N ASN A 588 -5.98 12.38 -11.80
CA ASN A 588 -6.17 13.79 -11.49
C ASN A 588 -5.26 14.74 -12.29
N PHE A 589 -4.44 14.23 -13.22
CA PHE A 589 -3.46 15.00 -14.00
C PHE A 589 -4.02 16.32 -14.55
N LYS A 590 -5.21 16.29 -15.18
CA LYS A 590 -5.85 17.48 -15.75
C LYS A 590 -6.12 18.58 -14.72
N ARG A 591 -6.52 18.22 -13.49
CA ARG A 591 -6.77 19.17 -12.40
C ARG A 591 -5.47 19.74 -11.84
N LEU A 592 -4.43 18.92 -11.74
CA LEU A 592 -3.10 19.35 -11.29
C LEU A 592 -2.44 20.30 -12.30
N LEU A 593 -2.54 19.99 -13.59
CA LEU A 593 -2.10 20.86 -14.68
C LEU A 593 -2.89 22.19 -14.69
N GLU A 594 -4.21 22.15 -14.48
CA GLU A 594 -5.05 23.35 -14.35
C GLU A 594 -4.65 24.20 -13.13
N PHE A 595 -4.36 23.57 -11.99
CA PHE A 595 -3.84 24.24 -10.79
C PHE A 595 -2.48 24.93 -11.07
N ASN A 596 -1.62 24.33 -11.90
CA ASN A 596 -0.39 24.96 -12.40
C ASN A 596 -0.60 25.88 -13.62
N GLN A 597 -1.83 26.34 -13.88
CA GLN A 597 -2.16 27.27 -14.98
C GLN A 597 -1.77 26.75 -16.38
N GLY A 598 -1.79 25.43 -16.58
CA GLY A 598 -1.42 24.78 -17.84
C GLY A 598 0.09 24.66 -18.09
N LYS A 599 0.95 25.00 -17.12
CA LYS A 599 2.41 25.04 -17.30
C LYS A 599 3.10 23.73 -16.90
N LEU A 600 4.25 23.49 -17.52
CA LEU A 600 5.21 22.44 -17.18
C LEU A 600 6.60 23.05 -16.94
N PRO A 601 7.48 22.38 -16.17
CA PRO A 601 7.19 21.16 -15.41
C PRO A 601 6.33 21.44 -14.16
N PHE A 602 5.74 20.38 -13.59
CA PHE A 602 5.17 20.38 -12.24
C PHE A 602 5.23 18.98 -11.64
N ALA A 603 5.14 18.86 -10.31
CA ALA A 603 5.08 17.58 -9.64
C ALA A 603 3.79 17.41 -8.83
N GLY A 604 3.12 16.27 -8.99
CA GLY A 604 2.15 15.77 -8.01
C GLY A 604 2.88 14.90 -6.99
N ALA A 605 2.42 14.88 -5.74
CA ALA A 605 2.96 13.99 -4.71
C ALA A 605 1.82 13.33 -3.92
N GLN A 606 2.02 12.11 -3.44
CA GLN A 606 1.06 11.45 -2.55
C GLN A 606 1.78 10.64 -1.48
N ILE A 607 1.28 10.72 -0.24
CA ILE A 607 1.70 9.85 0.87
C ILE A 607 0.50 9.05 1.33
N GLY A 608 0.60 7.73 1.34
CA GLY A 608 -0.49 6.88 1.82
C GLY A 608 -0.20 5.39 1.74
N ASN A 609 -1.14 4.57 2.18
CA ASN A 609 -0.95 3.12 2.15
C ASN A 609 -1.21 2.54 0.76
N ALA A 610 -0.44 1.51 0.42
CA ALA A 610 -0.57 0.65 -0.73
C ALA A 610 -0.58 -0.82 -0.26
N PHE A 611 -1.20 -1.68 -1.07
CA PHE A 611 -1.59 -3.02 -0.66
C PHE A 611 -1.17 -4.04 -1.72
N ARG A 612 -0.33 -4.99 -1.32
CA ARG A 612 0.13 -6.08 -2.19
C ARG A 612 -0.11 -7.40 -1.46
N ASN A 613 -1.01 -8.23 -1.97
CA ASN A 613 -1.39 -9.52 -1.41
C ASN A 613 -0.26 -10.53 -1.63
N GLU A 614 0.84 -10.34 -0.91
CA GLU A 614 2.05 -11.15 -1.02
C GLU A 614 1.77 -12.61 -0.60
N ILE A 615 2.27 -13.57 -1.37
CA ILE A 615 1.98 -15.00 -1.15
C ILE A 615 2.71 -15.51 0.09
N SER A 616 3.99 -15.16 0.27
CA SER A 616 4.79 -15.52 1.45
C SER A 616 5.62 -14.33 1.93
N PRO A 617 5.02 -13.37 2.68
CA PRO A 617 5.75 -12.25 3.26
C PRO A 617 6.76 -12.74 4.31
N ARG A 618 8.01 -12.31 4.18
CA ARG A 618 9.16 -12.70 5.01
C ARG A 618 10.06 -11.47 5.24
N SER A 619 10.97 -11.55 6.21
CA SER A 619 11.95 -10.47 6.51
C SER A 619 11.34 -9.17 7.06
N GLY A 620 10.40 -9.27 8.00
CA GLY A 620 9.90 -8.13 8.77
C GLY A 620 9.22 -7.07 7.90
N LEU A 621 9.58 -5.79 8.10
CA LEU A 621 9.04 -4.66 7.34
C LEU A 621 9.47 -4.61 5.86
N LEU A 622 10.40 -5.47 5.42
CA LEU A 622 10.94 -5.41 4.06
C LEU A 622 9.96 -5.92 3.00
N ARG A 623 9.12 -6.88 3.36
CA ARG A 623 8.13 -7.50 2.47
C ARG A 623 6.82 -7.76 3.20
N VAL A 624 5.92 -6.79 3.11
CA VAL A 624 4.66 -6.70 3.84
C VAL A 624 3.47 -6.55 2.88
N ARG A 625 2.26 -6.83 3.39
CA ARG A 625 1.02 -6.79 2.62
C ARG A 625 0.34 -5.43 2.57
N GLU A 626 0.57 -4.62 3.60
CA GLU A 626 0.18 -3.22 3.69
C GLU A 626 1.41 -2.41 4.09
N PHE A 627 1.68 -1.33 3.36
CA PHE A 627 2.79 -0.43 3.65
C PHE A 627 2.45 0.99 3.21
N THR A 628 3.03 1.97 3.89
CA THR A 628 2.99 3.36 3.45
C THR A 628 4.04 3.58 2.37
N MET A 629 3.63 4.24 1.29
CA MET A 629 4.49 4.77 0.26
C MET A 629 4.43 6.30 0.31
N ALA A 630 5.49 6.93 -0.18
CA ALA A 630 5.47 8.34 -0.57
C ALA A 630 5.95 8.38 -2.01
N GLU A 631 5.14 8.88 -2.95
CA GLU A 631 5.44 8.88 -4.38
C GLU A 631 5.31 10.29 -4.95
N ILE A 632 6.08 10.56 -5.99
CA ILE A 632 6.13 11.85 -6.69
C ILE A 632 6.01 11.56 -8.18
N GLU A 633 5.05 12.18 -8.87
CA GLU A 633 4.97 12.18 -10.32
C GLU A 633 5.42 13.53 -10.84
N HIS A 634 6.66 13.63 -11.34
CA HIS A 634 7.18 14.85 -11.93
C HIS A 634 6.89 14.88 -13.43
N PHE A 635 5.89 15.67 -13.82
CA PHE A 635 5.49 15.88 -15.21
C PHE A 635 6.39 16.92 -15.88
N CYS A 636 7.06 16.53 -16.95
CA CYS A 636 8.00 17.37 -17.70
C CYS A 636 7.79 17.28 -19.23
N ASP A 637 8.43 18.18 -19.97
CA ASP A 637 8.41 18.19 -21.43
C ASP A 637 9.24 17.00 -21.97
N PRO A 638 8.72 16.15 -22.87
CA PRO A 638 9.45 14.98 -23.36
C PRO A 638 10.66 15.34 -24.25
N ILE A 639 10.76 16.59 -24.71
CA ILE A 639 11.88 17.12 -25.50
C ILE A 639 12.90 17.82 -24.60
N ASP A 640 12.42 18.60 -23.62
CA ASP A 640 13.25 19.36 -22.69
C ASP A 640 13.27 18.70 -21.30
N LEU A 641 14.28 17.84 -21.11
CA LEU A 641 14.55 17.12 -19.85
C LEU A 641 15.72 17.75 -19.07
N THR A 642 15.89 19.08 -19.19
CA THR A 642 16.76 19.86 -18.32
C THR A 642 16.08 20.13 -16.98
N HIS A 643 16.86 20.36 -15.92
CA HIS A 643 16.30 20.71 -14.61
C HIS A 643 16.91 22.00 -14.05
N PRO A 644 16.12 23.08 -13.83
CA PRO A 644 16.65 24.40 -13.46
C PRO A 644 17.57 24.42 -12.24
N ARG A 645 17.37 23.49 -11.29
CA ARG A 645 18.15 23.36 -10.05
C ARG A 645 19.22 22.25 -10.10
N PHE A 646 19.48 21.61 -11.24
CA PHE A 646 20.50 20.55 -11.35
C PHE A 646 21.89 21.03 -10.93
N ALA A 647 22.21 22.29 -11.21
CA ALA A 647 23.47 22.92 -10.81
C ALA A 647 23.71 22.97 -9.29
N GLU A 648 22.67 22.86 -8.46
CA GLU A 648 22.79 22.82 -6.98
C GLU A 648 23.27 21.45 -6.47
N VAL A 649 23.00 20.38 -7.22
CA VAL A 649 23.29 18.99 -6.82
C VAL A 649 24.34 18.31 -7.68
N LYS A 650 24.79 18.93 -8.79
CA LYS A 650 25.74 18.37 -9.76
C LYS A 650 27.00 17.76 -9.12
N ASP A 651 27.48 18.34 -8.02
CA ASP A 651 28.72 17.96 -7.34
C ASP A 651 28.51 16.84 -6.28
N THR A 652 27.29 16.30 -6.14
CA THR A 652 26.98 15.19 -5.24
C THR A 652 27.64 13.90 -5.74
N THR A 653 28.57 13.36 -4.95
CA THR A 653 29.23 12.08 -5.23
C THR A 653 28.37 10.90 -4.81
N MET A 654 27.98 10.08 -5.78
CA MET A 654 27.06 8.94 -5.61
C MET A 654 27.75 7.62 -6.02
N ALA A 655 27.27 6.50 -5.52
CA ALA A 655 27.72 5.17 -5.92
C ALA A 655 26.76 4.56 -6.96
N PHE A 656 27.16 4.54 -8.23
CA PHE A 656 26.35 4.01 -9.34
C PHE A 656 26.73 2.58 -9.68
N TYR A 657 25.73 1.71 -9.79
CA TYR A 657 25.88 0.34 -10.28
C TYR A 657 25.13 0.19 -11.61
N SER A 658 25.79 0.59 -12.70
CA SER A 658 25.21 0.65 -14.04
C SER A 658 24.81 -0.73 -14.56
N ALA A 659 23.91 -0.78 -15.53
CA ALA A 659 23.53 -2.05 -16.16
C ALA A 659 24.74 -2.74 -16.84
N CYS A 660 25.70 -1.96 -17.35
CA CYS A 660 26.94 -2.44 -17.92
C CYS A 660 27.90 -3.01 -16.86
N ASP A 661 28.13 -2.28 -15.77
CA ASP A 661 29.02 -2.73 -14.68
C ASP A 661 28.48 -4.00 -14.01
N GLN A 662 27.15 -4.08 -13.87
CA GLN A 662 26.46 -5.32 -13.50
C GLN A 662 26.82 -6.45 -14.48
N MET A 663 26.60 -6.30 -15.79
CA MET A 663 26.93 -7.34 -16.77
C MET A 663 28.42 -7.73 -16.76
N ASP A 664 29.31 -6.77 -16.49
CA ASP A 664 30.76 -6.98 -16.43
C ASP A 664 31.26 -7.58 -15.10
N GLY A 665 30.39 -7.76 -14.10
CA GLY A 665 30.78 -8.18 -12.75
C GLY A 665 31.65 -7.17 -12.02
N LYS A 666 31.62 -5.89 -12.43
CA LYS A 666 32.37 -4.80 -11.80
C LYS A 666 31.65 -4.34 -10.53
N ARG A 667 32.41 -3.67 -9.66
CA ARG A 667 31.85 -2.98 -8.49
C ARG A 667 31.06 -1.74 -8.92
N PRO A 668 30.15 -1.23 -8.07
CA PRO A 668 29.62 0.12 -8.22
C PRO A 668 30.76 1.16 -8.29
N THR A 669 30.64 2.14 -9.18
CA THR A 669 31.63 3.22 -9.35
C THR A 669 31.14 4.50 -8.66
N ARG A 670 32.07 5.24 -8.01
CA ARG A 670 31.75 6.55 -7.45
C ARG A 670 32.03 7.64 -8.47
N LYS A 671 31.03 8.47 -8.76
CA LYS A 671 31.09 9.61 -9.67
C LYS A 671 30.25 10.76 -9.12
N THR A 672 30.49 11.99 -9.57
CA THR A 672 29.50 13.05 -9.34
C THR A 672 28.27 12.83 -10.23
N ILE A 673 27.09 13.30 -9.81
CA ILE A 673 25.90 13.21 -10.65
C ILE A 673 26.03 14.04 -11.93
N GLY A 674 26.77 15.15 -11.90
CA GLY A 674 27.16 15.93 -13.07
C GLY A 674 27.92 15.07 -14.09
N GLU A 675 29.02 14.44 -13.68
CA GLU A 675 29.77 13.49 -14.53
C GLU A 675 28.89 12.37 -15.08
N ALA A 676 27.94 11.85 -14.28
CA ALA A 676 27.05 10.78 -14.71
C ALA A 676 26.06 11.23 -15.80
N VAL A 677 25.55 12.47 -15.74
CA VAL A 677 24.66 13.04 -16.77
C VAL A 677 25.44 13.49 -18.02
N ASP A 678 26.65 14.03 -17.84
CA ASP A 678 27.55 14.43 -18.93
C ASP A 678 28.02 13.21 -19.74
N THR A 679 28.39 12.12 -19.07
CA THR A 679 28.80 10.86 -19.71
C THR A 679 27.62 10.00 -20.20
N LYS A 680 26.38 10.47 -20.06
CA LYS A 680 25.13 9.74 -20.40
C LYS A 680 24.99 8.38 -19.72
N LEU A 681 25.61 8.23 -18.55
CA LEU A 681 25.31 7.13 -17.63
C LEU A 681 23.89 7.28 -17.06
N VAL A 682 23.54 8.49 -16.63
CA VAL A 682 22.17 8.89 -16.28
C VAL A 682 21.58 9.65 -17.46
N ALA A 683 20.36 9.30 -17.88
CA ALA A 683 19.81 9.74 -19.16
C ALA A 683 19.66 11.27 -19.32
N ASN A 684 19.28 11.99 -18.26
CA ASN A 684 18.95 13.42 -18.29
C ASN A 684 19.12 14.10 -16.92
N GLU A 685 19.09 15.44 -16.90
CA GLU A 685 19.28 16.25 -15.69
C GLU A 685 18.13 16.10 -14.69
N THR A 686 16.88 15.98 -15.15
CA THR A 686 15.70 15.81 -14.28
C THR A 686 15.78 14.52 -13.48
N LEU A 687 16.10 13.40 -14.14
CA LEU A 687 16.35 12.14 -13.46
C LEU A 687 17.53 12.26 -12.49
N GLY A 688 18.66 12.83 -12.93
CA GLY A 688 19.83 13.03 -12.08
C GLY A 688 19.57 13.89 -10.85
N TYR A 689 18.77 14.95 -10.98
CA TYR A 689 18.36 15.81 -9.88
C TYR A 689 17.62 15.02 -8.79
N PHE A 690 16.64 14.21 -9.19
CA PHE A 690 15.91 13.37 -8.25
C PHE A 690 16.80 12.29 -7.61
N LEU A 691 17.70 11.66 -8.35
CA LEU A 691 18.66 10.69 -7.77
C LEU A 691 19.52 11.33 -6.67
N ALA A 692 20.11 12.50 -6.94
CA ALA A 692 20.92 13.20 -5.95
C ALA A 692 20.09 13.64 -4.72
N ARG A 693 18.86 14.14 -4.94
CA ARG A 693 17.94 14.52 -3.84
C ARG A 693 17.47 13.33 -3.02
N ILE A 694 17.27 12.16 -3.64
CA ILE A 694 17.02 10.89 -2.92
C ILE A 694 18.19 10.56 -2.00
N GLN A 695 19.44 10.61 -2.49
CA GLN A 695 20.63 10.36 -1.65
C GLN A 695 20.70 11.35 -0.47
N MET A 696 20.60 12.65 -0.76
CA MET A 696 20.65 13.71 0.26
C MET A 696 19.55 13.56 1.33
N PHE A 697 18.35 13.11 0.93
CA PHE A 697 17.27 12.79 1.86
C PHE A 697 17.64 11.58 2.74
N LEU A 698 18.02 10.45 2.12
CA LEU A 698 18.35 9.20 2.80
C LEU A 698 19.49 9.38 3.83
N GLU A 699 20.54 10.12 3.46
CA GLU A 699 21.63 10.46 4.38
C GLU A 699 21.13 11.29 5.58
N LYS A 700 20.29 12.32 5.35
CA LYS A 700 19.76 13.18 6.43
C LYS A 700 18.82 12.44 7.41
N VAL A 701 18.11 11.41 6.96
CA VAL A 701 17.30 10.53 7.83
C VAL A 701 18.10 9.41 8.49
N GLY A 702 19.41 9.30 8.21
CA GLY A 702 20.33 8.42 8.94
C GLY A 702 20.72 7.14 8.22
N VAL A 703 20.56 7.05 6.90
CA VAL A 703 21.16 5.97 6.10
C VAL A 703 22.67 6.24 5.97
N ASN A 704 23.50 5.22 6.17
CA ASN A 704 24.94 5.33 5.94
C ASN A 704 25.24 5.39 4.44
N ALA A 705 25.87 6.47 3.98
CA ALA A 705 26.26 6.69 2.58
C ALA A 705 27.20 5.61 2.00
N GLU A 706 27.96 4.88 2.83
CA GLU A 706 28.79 3.74 2.40
C GLU A 706 27.96 2.47 2.16
N LYS A 707 26.74 2.42 2.70
CA LYS A 707 25.78 1.31 2.59
C LYS A 707 24.59 1.68 1.70
N LEU A 708 24.78 2.62 0.78
CA LEU A 708 23.80 3.11 -0.19
C LEU A 708 24.41 3.06 -1.60
N ARG A 709 23.69 2.46 -2.56
CA ARG A 709 24.04 2.46 -3.98
C ARG A 709 22.82 2.74 -4.84
N PHE A 710 23.04 3.25 -6.05
CA PHE A 710 22.00 3.43 -7.06
C PHE A 710 22.21 2.39 -8.16
N ARG A 711 21.32 1.40 -8.26
CA ARG A 711 21.39 0.30 -9.22
C ARG A 711 20.49 0.58 -10.42
N GLN A 712 21.05 0.58 -11.62
CA GLN A 712 20.27 0.72 -12.85
C GLN A 712 19.57 -0.61 -13.19
N HIS A 713 18.33 -0.55 -13.70
CA HIS A 713 17.65 -1.74 -14.20
C HIS A 713 18.32 -2.28 -15.47
N MET A 714 18.48 -3.60 -15.56
CA MET A 714 18.89 -4.24 -16.82
C MET A 714 17.74 -4.27 -17.83
N SER A 715 18.04 -4.38 -19.13
CA SER A 715 17.04 -4.32 -20.21
C SER A 715 15.91 -5.36 -20.14
N ASN A 716 16.08 -6.42 -19.33
CA ASN A 716 15.10 -7.48 -19.08
C ASN A 716 14.42 -7.37 -17.70
N GLU A 717 14.76 -6.34 -16.92
CA GLU A 717 14.17 -6.01 -15.61
C GLU A 717 13.37 -4.70 -15.67
N MET A 718 13.72 -3.79 -16.59
CA MET A 718 12.96 -2.57 -16.84
C MET A 718 11.47 -2.89 -16.99
N ALA A 719 10.64 -2.20 -16.22
CA ALA A 719 9.22 -2.20 -16.45
C ALA A 719 8.92 -1.78 -17.90
N HIS A 720 7.94 -2.43 -18.52
CA HIS A 720 7.56 -2.26 -19.93
C HIS A 720 7.23 -0.82 -20.41
N TYR A 721 7.19 0.14 -19.49
CA TYR A 721 6.96 1.56 -19.73
C TYR A 721 8.19 2.45 -19.47
N ALA A 722 9.24 1.93 -18.82
CA ALA A 722 10.37 2.72 -18.37
C ALA A 722 11.47 2.86 -19.44
N ARG A 723 12.03 4.07 -19.59
CA ARG A 723 13.18 4.35 -20.49
C ARG A 723 14.54 4.22 -19.80
N ASP A 724 14.60 4.63 -18.54
CA ASP A 724 15.73 4.46 -17.63
C ASP A 724 15.12 4.31 -16.22
N CYS A 725 15.74 3.51 -15.37
CA CYS A 725 15.23 3.25 -14.02
C CYS A 725 16.38 2.91 -13.08
N TRP A 726 16.40 3.57 -11.93
CA TRP A 726 17.46 3.48 -10.92
C TRP A 726 16.86 3.26 -9.53
N ASP A 727 17.24 2.18 -8.88
CA ASP A 727 16.84 1.87 -7.51
C ASP A 727 17.89 2.38 -6.53
N ALA A 728 17.49 3.18 -5.54
CA ALA A 728 18.28 3.42 -4.34
C ALA A 728 18.21 2.16 -3.46
N GLU A 729 19.27 1.37 -3.48
CA GLU A 729 19.43 0.15 -2.69
C GLU A 729 20.24 0.43 -1.43
N ILE A 730 19.71 -0.02 -0.30
CA ILE A 730 20.38 0.09 1.01
C ILE A 730 20.87 -1.30 1.43
N LEU A 731 22.15 -1.41 1.80
CA LEU A 731 22.72 -2.66 2.30
C LEU A 731 22.25 -2.92 3.73
N THR A 732 21.63 -4.08 3.93
CA THR A 732 21.10 -4.56 5.21
C THR A 732 21.64 -5.96 5.54
N SER A 733 21.29 -6.49 6.71
CA SER A 733 21.50 -7.89 7.11
C SER A 733 20.73 -8.93 6.27
N TYR A 734 19.91 -8.47 5.31
CA TYR A 734 19.27 -9.28 4.27
C TYR A 734 19.91 -9.09 2.88
N GLY A 735 21.02 -8.35 2.78
CA GLY A 735 21.64 -7.95 1.52
C GLY A 735 21.20 -6.56 1.06
N TRP A 736 21.44 -6.25 -0.21
CA TRP A 736 20.98 -5.00 -0.84
C TRP A 736 19.46 -5.02 -1.03
N VAL A 737 18.78 -3.99 -0.52
CA VAL A 737 17.32 -3.86 -0.57
C VAL A 737 16.93 -2.55 -1.25
N GLU A 738 16.20 -2.66 -2.36
CA GLU A 738 15.52 -1.55 -3.05
C GLU A 738 14.59 -0.82 -2.07
N CYS A 739 14.87 0.45 -1.81
CA CYS A 739 14.15 1.29 -0.83
C CYS A 739 13.47 2.51 -1.47
N VAL A 740 14.02 3.00 -2.59
CA VAL A 740 13.38 4.03 -3.43
C VAL A 740 13.59 3.65 -4.89
N GLY A 741 12.52 3.47 -5.66
CA GLY A 741 12.60 3.38 -7.13
C GLY A 741 12.60 4.77 -7.74
N CYS A 742 13.37 5.00 -8.80
CA CYS A 742 13.38 6.25 -9.56
C CYS A 742 13.32 5.95 -11.07
N ALA A 743 12.13 6.08 -11.67
CA ALA A 743 11.84 5.63 -13.03
C ALA A 743 11.48 6.78 -13.99
N ASP A 744 11.99 6.77 -15.22
CA ASP A 744 11.47 7.56 -16.35
C ASP A 744 10.37 6.74 -17.03
N ARG A 745 9.09 6.97 -16.64
CA ARG A 745 7.91 6.23 -17.13
C ARG A 745 7.41 6.68 -18.50
N SER A 746 8.13 7.60 -19.15
CA SER A 746 7.68 8.18 -20.42
C SER A 746 6.26 8.74 -20.30
N ALA A 747 5.50 8.67 -21.40
CA ALA A 747 4.11 9.08 -21.45
C ALA A 747 3.13 7.91 -21.22
N PHE A 748 3.56 6.78 -20.65
CA PHE A 748 2.78 5.52 -20.69
C PHE A 748 1.42 5.64 -19.99
N ASP A 749 1.41 5.98 -18.70
CA ASP A 749 0.20 6.00 -17.88
C ASP A 749 -0.84 6.99 -18.39
N LEU A 750 -0.41 8.21 -18.74
CA LEU A 750 -1.29 9.22 -19.33
C LEU A 750 -1.87 8.76 -20.68
N ASN A 751 -1.10 8.05 -21.50
CA ASN A 751 -1.60 7.46 -22.75
C ASN A 751 -2.60 6.33 -22.51
N GLN A 752 -2.36 5.43 -21.55
CA GLN A 752 -3.29 4.33 -21.27
C GLN A 752 -4.61 4.84 -20.71
N HIS A 753 -4.58 5.74 -19.73
CA HIS A 753 -5.79 6.37 -19.20
C HIS A 753 -6.52 7.19 -20.26
N SER A 754 -5.81 7.92 -21.14
CA SER A 754 -6.44 8.63 -22.26
C SER A 754 -7.16 7.67 -23.22
N LYS A 755 -6.54 6.54 -23.58
CA LYS A 755 -7.13 5.52 -24.46
C LYS A 755 -8.32 4.81 -23.81
N ALA A 756 -8.24 4.49 -22.52
CA ALA A 756 -9.28 3.78 -21.80
C ALA A 756 -10.53 4.65 -21.52
N THR A 757 -10.34 5.96 -21.36
CA THR A 757 -11.43 6.90 -20.98
C THR A 757 -11.92 7.78 -22.14
N ASN A 758 -11.19 7.86 -23.25
CA ASN A 758 -11.34 8.86 -24.31
C ASN A 758 -11.20 10.33 -23.82
N VAL A 759 -10.56 10.55 -22.68
CA VAL A 759 -10.24 11.90 -22.17
C VAL A 759 -8.79 12.22 -22.48
N LYS A 760 -8.51 13.28 -23.25
CA LYS A 760 -7.14 13.74 -23.51
C LYS A 760 -6.43 14.15 -22.20
N LEU A 761 -5.35 13.44 -21.84
CA LEU A 761 -4.41 13.82 -20.79
C LEU A 761 -3.12 14.38 -21.42
N VAL A 762 -3.23 15.59 -21.99
CA VAL A 762 -2.15 16.31 -22.69
C VAL A 762 -1.87 17.65 -22.01
N ALA A 763 -0.68 18.20 -22.25
CA ALA A 763 -0.34 19.59 -21.97
C ALA A 763 -0.22 20.39 -23.28
N GLU A 764 -0.34 21.71 -23.17
CA GLU A 764 -0.25 22.65 -24.30
C GLU A 764 0.95 23.59 -24.12
N LYS A 765 1.80 23.71 -25.15
CA LYS A 765 2.91 24.67 -25.19
C LYS A 765 2.69 25.68 -26.30
N ARG A 766 2.67 26.97 -25.96
CA ARG A 766 2.58 28.05 -26.96
C ARG A 766 3.83 28.06 -27.83
N LEU A 767 3.63 28.04 -29.14
CA LEU A 767 4.71 28.16 -30.11
C LEU A 767 5.22 29.60 -30.14
N ALA A 768 6.55 29.78 -30.27
CA ALA A 768 7.17 31.10 -30.32
C ALA A 768 6.70 31.95 -31.53
N ALA A 769 6.35 31.28 -32.63
CA ALA A 769 5.63 31.85 -33.76
C ALA A 769 4.52 30.86 -34.20
N PRO A 770 3.34 31.33 -34.66
CA PRO A 770 2.27 30.43 -35.09
C PRO A 770 2.70 29.59 -36.30
N ARG A 771 2.62 28.26 -36.20
CA ARG A 771 2.95 27.36 -37.32
C ARG A 771 1.72 27.20 -38.21
N LYS A 772 1.80 27.69 -39.44
CA LYS A 772 0.79 27.43 -40.46
C LYS A 772 1.00 26.05 -41.08
N ILE A 773 -0.06 25.26 -41.18
CA ILE A 773 -0.03 23.92 -41.79
C ILE A 773 -1.18 23.83 -42.80
N GLU A 774 -0.89 23.42 -44.03
CA GLU A 774 -1.93 22.96 -44.96
C GLU A 774 -2.41 21.58 -44.49
N GLN A 775 -3.68 21.49 -44.08
CA GLN A 775 -4.32 20.21 -43.74
C GLN A 775 -5.50 19.99 -44.68
N LEU A 776 -5.62 18.78 -45.24
CA LEU A 776 -6.84 18.33 -45.90
C LEU A 776 -7.94 18.19 -44.85
N GLN A 777 -9.08 18.82 -45.08
CA GLN A 777 -10.24 18.77 -44.18
C GLN A 777 -11.52 18.52 -44.96
N ALA A 778 -12.31 17.54 -44.49
CA ALA A 778 -13.67 17.31 -44.93
C ALA A 778 -14.62 18.35 -44.31
N THR A 779 -15.40 19.02 -45.15
CA THR A 779 -16.50 19.89 -44.73
C THR A 779 -17.83 19.26 -45.17
N LEU A 780 -18.61 18.77 -44.20
CA LEU A 780 -19.92 18.17 -44.46
C LEU A 780 -21.01 19.23 -44.57
N ASN A 781 -21.82 19.14 -45.63
CA ASN A 781 -23.07 19.87 -45.75
C ASN A 781 -24.14 19.24 -44.85
N LYS A 782 -24.16 19.66 -43.57
CA LYS A 782 -25.07 19.11 -42.53
C LYS A 782 -26.55 19.11 -42.95
N ALA A 783 -26.99 20.04 -43.82
CA ALA A 783 -28.35 20.08 -44.32
C ALA A 783 -28.65 19.02 -45.40
N ALA A 784 -27.71 18.77 -46.32
CA ALA A 784 -27.84 17.70 -47.32
C ALA A 784 -27.73 16.31 -46.66
N VAL A 785 -26.68 16.10 -45.86
CA VAL A 785 -26.44 14.87 -45.11
C VAL A 785 -27.63 14.54 -44.18
N GLY A 786 -28.17 15.55 -43.49
CA GLY A 786 -29.36 15.39 -42.63
C GLY A 786 -30.63 14.99 -43.39
N LYS A 787 -30.87 15.54 -44.58
CA LYS A 787 -32.02 15.17 -45.43
C LYS A 787 -31.90 13.75 -45.98
N GLN A 788 -30.72 13.36 -46.44
CA GLN A 788 -30.48 12.11 -47.17
C GLN A 788 -30.30 10.91 -46.24
N PHE A 789 -29.48 11.04 -45.19
CA PHE A 789 -29.11 9.92 -44.31
C PHE A 789 -29.84 9.89 -42.97
N LYS A 790 -30.61 10.94 -42.64
CA LYS A 790 -31.52 11.03 -41.47
C LYS A 790 -30.84 10.57 -40.17
N GLN A 791 -31.24 9.41 -39.63
CA GLN A 791 -30.71 8.86 -38.38
C GLN A 791 -29.20 8.54 -38.40
N PHE A 792 -28.60 8.38 -39.58
CA PHE A 792 -27.17 8.12 -39.74
C PHE A 792 -26.34 9.41 -39.90
N ALA A 793 -26.97 10.56 -40.10
CA ALA A 793 -26.27 11.83 -40.32
C ALA A 793 -25.30 12.20 -39.17
N LYS A 794 -25.65 11.88 -37.93
CA LYS A 794 -24.76 12.08 -36.77
C LYS A 794 -23.53 11.17 -36.83
N ALA A 795 -23.71 9.89 -37.15
CA ALA A 795 -22.63 8.92 -37.23
C ALA A 795 -21.68 9.18 -38.40
N ILE A 796 -22.20 9.70 -39.52
CA ILE A 796 -21.38 10.18 -40.65
C ILE A 796 -20.58 11.43 -40.25
N GLY A 797 -21.18 12.34 -39.48
CA GLY A 797 -20.46 13.47 -38.87
C GLY A 797 -19.31 13.02 -37.98
N GLU A 798 -19.61 12.11 -37.03
CA GLU A 798 -18.63 11.51 -36.12
C GLU A 798 -17.50 10.76 -36.86
N TYR A 799 -17.77 10.14 -38.02
CA TYR A 799 -16.74 9.50 -38.85
C TYR A 799 -15.74 10.51 -39.42
N PHE A 800 -16.20 11.58 -40.07
CA PHE A 800 -15.31 12.60 -40.64
C PHE A 800 -14.65 13.53 -39.60
N GLU A 801 -15.18 13.61 -38.39
CA GLU A 801 -14.52 14.29 -37.27
C GLU A 801 -13.34 13.49 -36.69
N ASN A 802 -13.27 12.18 -36.93
CA ASN A 802 -12.25 11.26 -36.39
C ASN A 802 -11.43 10.52 -37.46
N ILE A 803 -11.52 10.90 -38.73
CA ILE A 803 -10.83 10.23 -39.85
C ILE A 803 -9.33 10.59 -39.89
N ASP A 804 -8.48 9.61 -40.16
CA ASP A 804 -7.04 9.83 -40.36
C ASP A 804 -6.75 10.53 -41.70
N VAL A 805 -5.70 11.37 -41.71
CA VAL A 805 -5.36 12.21 -42.88
C VAL A 805 -5.04 11.36 -44.13
N SER A 806 -4.45 10.18 -43.96
CA SER A 806 -4.14 9.25 -45.06
C SER A 806 -5.39 8.56 -45.65
N GLU A 807 -6.41 8.32 -44.83
CA GLU A 807 -7.71 7.78 -45.28
C GLU A 807 -8.54 8.90 -45.94
N LEU A 808 -8.46 10.13 -45.41
CA LEU A 808 -9.06 11.29 -46.05
C LEU A 808 -8.43 11.60 -47.43
N GLU A 809 -7.13 11.38 -47.60
CA GLU A 809 -6.43 11.51 -48.89
C GLU A 809 -6.86 10.47 -49.94
N SER A 810 -7.13 9.22 -49.55
CA SER A 810 -7.61 8.20 -50.49
C SER A 810 -9.06 8.48 -50.89
N LEU A 811 -9.90 8.85 -49.93
CA LEU A 811 -11.29 9.25 -50.15
C LEU A 811 -11.42 10.53 -50.99
N ALA A 812 -10.52 11.50 -50.84
CA ALA A 812 -10.46 12.68 -51.70
C ALA A 812 -10.24 12.30 -53.17
N LYS A 813 -9.30 11.38 -53.43
CA LYS A 813 -9.01 10.89 -54.80
C LYS A 813 -10.23 10.16 -55.40
N SER A 814 -10.93 9.34 -54.63
CA SER A 814 -12.17 8.69 -55.11
C SER A 814 -13.28 9.69 -55.39
N LEU A 815 -13.42 10.75 -54.59
CA LEU A 815 -14.40 11.81 -54.84
C LEU A 815 -14.09 12.59 -56.14
N GLU A 816 -12.80 12.79 -56.45
CA GLU A 816 -12.33 13.44 -57.67
C GLU A 816 -12.44 12.53 -58.92
N SER A 817 -12.16 11.22 -58.81
CA SER A 817 -12.18 10.30 -59.97
C SER A 817 -13.57 9.77 -60.31
N ASP A 818 -14.35 9.41 -59.29
CA ASP A 818 -15.58 8.61 -59.47
C ASP A 818 -16.84 9.47 -59.22
N GLY A 819 -16.67 10.75 -58.87
CA GLY A 819 -17.74 11.71 -58.58
C GLY A 819 -18.53 11.42 -57.30
N ALA A 820 -18.14 10.40 -56.55
CA ALA A 820 -18.73 10.00 -55.28
C ALA A 820 -17.76 9.12 -54.50
N MET A 821 -17.87 9.16 -53.18
CA MET A 821 -17.06 8.36 -52.26
C MET A 821 -17.93 7.40 -51.45
N GLU A 822 -17.41 6.22 -51.14
CA GLU A 822 -18.11 5.22 -50.32
C GLU A 822 -17.42 5.06 -48.97
N ILE A 823 -18.18 5.22 -47.88
CA ILE A 823 -17.70 5.07 -46.50
C ILE A 823 -18.49 3.98 -45.79
N THR A 824 -17.86 3.29 -44.83
CA THR A 824 -18.53 2.27 -44.00
C THR A 824 -18.68 2.77 -42.58
N VAL A 825 -19.93 2.95 -42.11
CA VAL A 825 -20.22 3.45 -40.76
C VAL A 825 -21.24 2.51 -40.10
N LYS A 826 -20.86 1.89 -38.98
CA LYS A 826 -21.69 0.88 -38.25
C LYS A 826 -22.17 -0.26 -39.18
N ASP A 827 -21.21 -0.88 -39.87
CA ASP A 827 -21.40 -2.02 -40.78
C ASP A 827 -22.38 -1.76 -41.95
N LYS A 828 -22.52 -0.49 -42.35
CA LYS A 828 -23.30 -0.07 -43.51
C LYS A 828 -22.51 0.88 -44.39
N GLN A 829 -22.57 0.63 -45.70
CA GLN A 829 -21.97 1.49 -46.72
C GLN A 829 -22.90 2.68 -47.03
N PHE A 830 -22.30 3.87 -47.13
CA PHE A 830 -22.96 5.11 -47.52
C PHE A 830 -22.17 5.76 -48.65
N LYS A 831 -22.87 6.14 -49.71
CA LYS A 831 -22.32 6.85 -50.86
C LYS A 831 -22.57 8.35 -50.71
N LEU A 832 -21.50 9.13 -50.66
CA LEU A 832 -21.53 10.59 -50.53
C LEU A 832 -21.07 11.25 -51.84
N THR A 833 -21.73 12.35 -52.22
CA THR A 833 -21.39 13.13 -53.42
C THR A 833 -20.89 14.53 -53.06
N PRO A 834 -20.33 15.31 -54.01
CA PRO A 834 -19.94 16.71 -53.78
C PRO A 834 -21.07 17.64 -53.26
N ALA A 835 -22.34 17.23 -53.34
CA ALA A 835 -23.46 17.96 -52.74
C ALA A 835 -23.52 17.79 -51.20
N GLU A 836 -22.98 16.69 -50.67
CA GLU A 836 -22.99 16.34 -49.25
C GLU A 836 -21.67 16.62 -48.54
N ILE A 837 -20.54 16.57 -49.26
CA ILE A 837 -19.19 16.75 -48.70
C ILE A 837 -18.26 17.48 -49.66
N SER A 838 -17.49 18.43 -49.16
CA SER A 838 -16.35 19.03 -49.86
C SER A 838 -15.07 18.75 -49.10
N ILE A 839 -14.07 18.20 -49.77
CA ILE A 839 -12.73 17.97 -49.19
C ILE A 839 -11.80 19.01 -49.81
N GLY A 840 -11.06 19.73 -48.98
CA GLY A 840 -10.17 20.78 -49.45
C GLY A 840 -9.02 21.03 -48.49
N LYS A 841 -7.95 21.65 -49.01
CA LYS A 841 -6.83 22.14 -48.19
C LYS A 841 -7.26 23.39 -47.44
N GLN A 842 -7.17 23.39 -46.11
CA GLN A 842 -7.26 24.60 -45.30
C GLN A 842 -5.92 24.91 -44.63
N GLU A 843 -5.59 26.20 -44.57
CA GLU A 843 -4.42 26.73 -43.88
C GLU A 843 -4.75 26.87 -42.38
N LYS A 844 -4.45 25.83 -41.59
CA LYS A 844 -4.66 25.84 -40.14
C LYS A 844 -3.47 26.51 -39.46
N THR A 845 -3.72 27.67 -38.84
CA THR A 845 -2.71 28.36 -38.01
C THR A 845 -2.73 27.75 -36.60
N ILE A 846 -1.64 27.07 -36.23
CA ILE A 846 -1.47 26.44 -34.92
C ILE A 846 -0.66 27.39 -34.02
N HIS A 847 -1.29 27.79 -32.91
CA HIS A 847 -0.67 28.66 -31.89
C HIS A 847 -0.09 27.86 -30.69
N VAL A 848 -0.56 26.63 -30.48
CA VAL A 848 -0.18 25.74 -29.38
C VAL A 848 0.11 24.34 -29.90
N GLU A 849 1.14 23.71 -29.36
CA GLU A 849 1.46 22.30 -29.59
C GLU A 849 0.94 21.47 -28.40
N GLU A 850 0.06 20.50 -28.69
CA GLU A 850 -0.38 19.49 -27.71
C GLU A 850 0.65 18.36 -27.65
N PHE A 851 1.07 17.96 -26.45
CA PHE A 851 1.87 16.75 -26.25
C PHE A 851 1.50 16.03 -24.94
N VAL A 852 1.85 14.75 -24.84
CA VAL A 852 1.72 14.00 -23.59
C VAL A 852 3.03 14.16 -22.80
N PRO A 853 3.00 14.66 -21.55
CA PRO A 853 4.20 14.84 -20.73
C PRO A 853 4.99 13.56 -20.52
N ASN A 854 6.30 13.69 -20.32
CA ASN A 854 7.11 12.65 -19.67
C ASN A 854 6.87 12.70 -18.15
N VAL A 855 7.07 11.57 -17.46
CA VAL A 855 6.93 11.43 -16.02
C VAL A 855 8.20 10.81 -15.44
N ILE A 856 8.82 11.50 -14.49
CA ILE A 856 9.84 10.92 -13.61
C ILE A 856 9.18 10.59 -12.27
N GLU A 857 9.26 9.33 -11.84
CA GLU A 857 8.66 8.82 -10.61
C GLU A 857 9.72 8.40 -9.57
N PRO A 858 9.96 9.24 -8.54
CA PRO A 858 10.52 8.82 -7.26
C PRO A 858 9.47 8.15 -6.34
N SER A 859 9.58 6.84 -6.13
CA SER A 859 8.68 6.05 -5.27
C SER A 859 9.40 5.49 -4.04
N PHE A 860 9.01 5.93 -2.85
CA PHE A 860 9.69 5.66 -1.57
C PHE A 860 8.96 4.60 -0.74
N GLY A 861 9.61 3.45 -0.53
CA GLY A 861 9.14 2.37 0.34
C GLY A 861 9.38 2.67 1.83
N VAL A 862 8.52 3.49 2.44
CA VAL A 862 8.70 4.03 3.83
C VAL A 862 9.04 2.94 4.85
N GLY A 863 8.37 1.78 4.79
CA GLY A 863 8.63 0.65 5.71
C GLY A 863 10.04 0.07 5.57
N ARG A 864 10.56 -0.05 4.34
CA ARG A 864 11.91 -0.54 4.05
C ARG A 864 12.98 0.45 4.50
N ILE A 865 12.75 1.73 4.21
CA ILE A 865 13.65 2.83 4.61
C ILE A 865 13.74 2.90 6.14
N LEU A 866 12.62 2.84 6.86
CA LEU A 866 12.61 2.83 8.33
C LEU A 866 13.35 1.62 8.91
N TYR A 867 13.16 0.41 8.36
CA TYR A 867 13.91 -0.77 8.80
C TYR A 867 15.42 -0.58 8.62
N SER A 868 15.84 -0.13 7.44
CA SER A 868 17.26 0.10 7.11
C SER A 868 17.89 1.18 8.00
N ILE A 869 17.14 2.23 8.32
CA ILE A 869 17.55 3.26 9.30
C ILE A 869 17.72 2.66 10.70
N PHE A 870 16.78 1.84 11.17
CA PHE A 870 16.93 1.16 12.47
C PHE A 870 18.16 0.25 12.49
N GLU A 871 18.43 -0.48 11.40
CA GLU A 871 19.61 -1.33 11.27
C GLU A 871 20.92 -0.54 11.32
N HIS A 872 21.04 0.50 10.48
CA HIS A 872 22.26 1.34 10.39
C HIS A 872 22.56 2.14 11.65
N ASN A 873 21.54 2.43 12.47
CA ASN A 873 21.68 3.23 13.68
C ASN A 873 21.68 2.40 14.97
N PHE A 874 21.43 1.10 14.92
CA PHE A 874 21.48 0.23 16.10
C PHE A 874 22.91 0.04 16.59
N LYS A 875 23.15 0.35 17.87
CA LYS A 875 24.47 0.29 18.49
C LYS A 875 24.41 -0.32 19.88
N VAL A 876 25.48 -1.02 20.25
CA VAL A 876 25.74 -1.50 21.62
C VAL A 876 26.68 -0.52 22.32
N ARG A 877 26.57 -0.37 23.64
CA ARG A 877 27.47 0.47 24.43
C ARG A 877 28.79 -0.26 24.72
N PRO A 878 29.97 0.37 24.54
CA PRO A 878 31.25 -0.26 24.85
C PRO A 878 31.45 -0.59 26.34
N ASP A 879 30.81 0.16 27.25
CA ASP A 879 30.89 -0.02 28.70
C ASP A 879 30.00 -1.16 29.24
N ASP A 880 28.93 -1.51 28.52
CA ASP A 880 27.97 -2.52 28.96
C ASP A 880 27.36 -3.22 27.74
N ALA A 881 27.79 -4.46 27.54
CA ALA A 881 27.33 -5.32 26.46
C ALA A 881 25.83 -5.64 26.50
N GLN A 882 25.05 -5.25 27.52
CA GLN A 882 23.58 -5.32 27.55
C GLN A 882 22.91 -4.01 27.08
N ARG A 883 23.54 -2.84 27.23
CA ARG A 883 22.96 -1.56 26.86
C ARG A 883 22.99 -1.34 25.35
N THR A 884 21.79 -1.23 24.76
CA THR A 884 21.57 -0.91 23.35
C THR A 884 21.01 0.49 23.20
N TYR A 885 21.20 1.10 22.04
CA TYR A 885 20.60 2.38 21.68
C TYR A 885 20.48 2.51 20.16
N PHE A 886 19.63 3.43 19.71
CA PHE A 886 19.60 3.85 18.31
C PHE A 886 20.19 5.24 18.15
N SER A 887 21.19 5.36 17.27
CA SER A 887 21.86 6.60 16.86
C SER A 887 21.01 7.52 15.96
N LEU A 888 19.67 7.41 15.97
CA LEU A 888 18.79 8.13 15.03
C LEU A 888 19.09 9.65 15.00
N PRO A 889 19.12 10.29 13.82
CA PRO A 889 19.22 11.75 13.71
C PRO A 889 18.10 12.46 14.49
N PRO A 890 18.39 13.60 15.16
CA PRO A 890 17.39 14.33 15.94
C PRO A 890 16.14 14.72 15.14
N LEU A 891 16.27 14.94 13.82
CA LEU A 891 15.16 15.22 12.89
C LEU A 891 14.08 14.14 12.95
N ILE A 892 14.45 12.86 12.84
CA ILE A 892 13.49 11.74 12.80
C ILE A 892 13.25 11.09 14.17
N ALA A 893 14.13 11.31 15.16
CA ALA A 893 14.01 10.73 16.50
C ALA A 893 12.60 10.94 17.10
N PRO A 894 11.97 9.90 17.70
CA PRO A 894 10.54 9.91 18.02
C PRO A 894 10.16 11.00 19.02
N VAL A 895 10.98 11.16 20.06
CA VAL A 895 10.85 12.19 21.09
C VAL A 895 12.18 12.92 21.17
N LYS A 896 12.17 14.26 21.14
CA LYS A 896 13.40 15.05 21.04
C LYS A 896 14.17 15.12 22.36
N CYS A 897 13.49 15.04 23.51
CA CYS A 897 14.17 15.13 24.80
C CYS A 897 13.56 14.25 25.92
N SER A 898 14.36 13.85 26.91
CA SER A 898 13.88 13.31 28.17
C SER A 898 14.11 14.28 29.33
N VAL A 899 13.25 14.26 30.35
CA VAL A 899 13.38 15.09 31.57
C VAL A 899 13.45 14.17 32.78
N LEU A 900 14.58 14.21 33.50
CA LEU A 900 15.01 13.18 34.45
C LEU A 900 15.39 13.81 35.81
N PRO A 901 14.51 13.80 36.83
CA PRO A 901 14.85 14.29 38.17
C PRO A 901 15.77 13.31 38.90
N LEU A 902 16.92 13.73 39.43
CA LEU A 902 17.92 12.85 40.06
C LEU A 902 17.33 11.96 41.17
N SER A 903 16.35 12.47 41.91
CA SER A 903 15.52 11.71 42.87
C SER A 903 14.06 12.17 42.85
N SER A 904 13.15 11.38 43.41
CA SER A 904 11.71 11.69 43.49
C SER A 904 11.34 12.71 44.60
N LYS A 905 12.30 13.53 45.06
CA LYS A 905 12.04 14.56 46.07
C LYS A 905 11.20 15.72 45.49
N PRO A 906 10.24 16.29 46.25
CA PRO A 906 9.35 17.35 45.75
C PRO A 906 10.07 18.57 45.15
N GLU A 907 11.22 18.97 45.73
CA GLU A 907 12.05 20.08 45.23
C GLU A 907 12.49 19.88 43.77
N LEU A 908 12.83 18.66 43.37
CA LEU A 908 13.23 18.34 41.99
C LEU A 908 12.01 18.22 41.07
N LEU A 909 10.89 17.69 41.55
CA LEU A 909 9.64 17.55 40.78
C LEU A 909 9.00 18.91 40.42
N ASN A 910 9.17 19.92 41.29
CA ASN A 910 8.81 21.31 40.97
C ASN A 910 9.65 21.84 39.79
N MET A 911 10.96 21.57 39.78
CA MET A 911 11.84 21.96 38.66
C MET A 911 11.53 21.18 37.37
N VAL A 912 11.13 19.91 37.46
CA VAL A 912 10.62 19.12 36.30
C VAL A 912 9.43 19.83 35.66
N THR A 913 8.53 20.38 36.47
CA THR A 913 7.35 21.10 35.97
C THR A 913 7.75 22.37 35.20
N LEU A 914 8.72 23.14 35.70
CA LEU A 914 9.23 24.35 35.05
C LEU A 914 9.92 24.04 33.71
N VAL A 915 10.85 23.08 33.69
CA VAL A 915 11.52 22.63 32.45
C VAL A 915 10.49 22.11 31.43
N SER A 916 9.50 21.34 31.90
CA SER A 916 8.40 20.85 31.06
C SER A 916 7.49 21.97 30.53
N GLN A 917 7.44 23.15 31.17
CA GLN A 917 6.75 24.32 30.62
C GLN A 917 7.59 24.99 29.53
N GLU A 918 8.90 25.16 29.72
CA GLU A 918 9.80 25.77 28.73
C GLU A 918 9.90 24.97 27.42
N LEU A 919 9.86 23.63 27.51
CA LEU A 919 9.80 22.75 26.35
C LEU A 919 8.45 22.84 25.62
N ARG A 920 7.33 22.87 26.36
CA ARG A 920 5.98 23.05 25.79
C ARG A 920 5.80 24.38 25.07
N LYS A 921 6.34 25.48 25.62
CA LYS A 921 6.30 26.82 25.00
C LYS A 921 6.93 26.88 23.61
N ARG A 922 7.77 25.91 23.25
CA ARG A 922 8.48 25.81 21.97
C ARG A 922 8.12 24.55 21.17
N GLU A 923 7.01 23.91 21.54
CA GLU A 923 6.42 22.76 20.84
C GLU A 923 7.35 21.53 20.71
N ILE A 924 8.32 21.40 21.62
CA ILE A 924 9.30 20.31 21.62
C ILE A 924 8.65 19.06 22.19
N SER A 925 8.77 17.92 21.50
CA SER A 925 8.34 16.64 22.07
C SER A 925 9.34 16.14 23.13
N PHE A 926 8.86 15.89 24.35
CA PHE A 926 9.67 15.36 25.43
C PHE A 926 8.94 14.29 26.26
N ARG A 927 9.71 13.52 27.04
CA ARG A 927 9.20 12.51 27.97
C ARG A 927 9.81 12.69 29.35
N VAL A 928 8.96 12.78 30.38
CA VAL A 928 9.42 12.70 31.78
C VAL A 928 9.65 11.23 32.16
N ASP A 929 10.74 10.94 32.88
CA ASP A 929 10.97 9.65 33.56
C ASP A 929 11.48 9.90 34.98
N ASP A 930 10.52 9.93 35.91
CA ASP A 930 10.64 10.13 37.35
C ASP A 930 10.61 8.81 38.15
N SER A 931 10.60 7.67 37.46
CA SER A 931 10.50 6.35 38.09
C SER A 931 11.73 6.00 38.93
N SER A 932 11.55 5.09 39.89
CA SER A 932 12.47 4.77 41.00
C SER A 932 13.82 4.12 40.62
N GLY A 933 14.23 4.18 39.34
CA GLY A 933 15.53 3.72 38.87
C GLY A 933 16.64 4.76 39.02
N SER A 934 17.88 4.28 39.16
CA SER A 934 19.07 5.15 39.08
C SER A 934 19.12 5.93 37.76
N ILE A 935 19.77 7.10 37.77
CA ILE A 935 19.83 7.97 36.59
C ILE A 935 20.45 7.25 35.37
N GLY A 936 21.44 6.38 35.58
CA GLY A 936 22.01 5.52 34.52
C GLY A 936 21.01 4.52 33.93
N ARG A 937 20.14 3.92 34.76
CA ARG A 937 19.08 3.01 34.29
C ARG A 937 17.96 3.75 33.56
N ARG A 938 17.74 5.03 33.89
CA ARG A 938 16.86 5.94 33.15
C ARG A 938 17.44 6.33 31.79
N TYR A 939 18.70 6.76 31.76
CA TYR A 939 19.41 7.00 30.50
C TYR A 939 19.43 5.78 29.59
N ALA A 940 19.68 4.58 30.12
CA ALA A 940 19.61 3.35 29.32
C ALA A 940 18.24 3.17 28.63
N ARG A 941 17.12 3.37 29.35
CA ARG A 941 15.78 3.28 28.76
C ARG A 941 15.48 4.40 27.76
N THR A 942 16.00 5.61 27.94
CA THR A 942 15.80 6.72 26.97
C THR A 942 16.65 6.54 25.70
N ASP A 943 17.86 6.03 25.85
CA ASP A 943 18.77 5.70 24.76
C ASP A 943 18.19 4.55 23.88
N GLU A 944 17.62 3.51 24.51
CA GLU A 944 16.90 2.40 23.86
C GLU A 944 15.71 2.84 22.99
N ILE A 945 15.05 3.97 23.32
CA ILE A 945 13.94 4.55 22.54
C ILE A 945 14.39 5.73 21.66
N ALA A 946 15.68 5.80 21.36
CA ALA A 946 16.29 6.75 20.43
C ALA A 946 16.18 8.24 20.79
N ILE A 947 15.87 8.60 22.05
CA ILE A 947 15.82 10.00 22.47
C ILE A 947 17.23 10.62 22.39
N PRO A 948 17.46 11.68 21.60
CA PRO A 948 18.80 12.20 21.33
C PRO A 948 19.36 13.05 22.49
N PHE A 949 18.50 13.68 23.29
CA PHE A 949 18.91 14.58 24.38
C PHE A 949 18.22 14.24 25.70
N GLY A 950 18.95 14.27 26.82
CA GLY A 950 18.39 14.07 28.16
C GLY A 950 18.72 15.22 29.10
N ILE A 951 17.71 15.84 29.67
CA ILE A 951 17.84 16.90 30.69
C ILE A 951 17.78 16.24 32.07
N THR A 952 18.88 16.29 32.81
CA THR A 952 18.91 15.91 34.22
C THR A 952 18.69 17.14 35.11
N ILE A 953 17.81 16.97 36.09
CA ILE A 953 17.45 17.95 37.11
C ILE A 953 18.00 17.44 38.44
N ASP A 954 18.95 18.16 39.02
CA ASP A 954 19.71 17.73 40.18
C ASP A 954 19.61 18.73 41.35
N PHE A 955 20.32 18.47 42.46
CA PHE A 955 20.29 19.35 43.63
C PHE A 955 20.91 20.73 43.36
N GLU A 956 21.81 20.84 42.38
CA GLU A 956 22.35 22.12 41.94
C GLU A 956 21.31 22.91 41.12
N THR A 957 20.41 22.25 40.37
CA THR A 957 19.29 22.89 39.68
C THR A 957 18.42 23.74 40.61
N VAL A 958 18.18 23.28 41.84
CA VAL A 958 17.41 24.01 42.85
C VAL A 958 18.18 25.25 43.37
N LYS A 959 19.53 25.19 43.38
CA LYS A 959 20.40 26.27 43.87
C LYS A 959 20.69 27.34 42.81
N SER A 960 20.94 26.95 41.55
CA SER A 960 21.46 27.84 40.50
C SER A 960 20.55 28.01 39.28
N ALA A 961 19.37 27.38 39.25
CA ALA A 961 18.43 27.40 38.11
C ALA A 961 19.06 26.95 36.76
N THR A 962 20.07 26.08 36.83
CA THR A 962 20.71 25.44 35.68
C THR A 962 20.45 23.93 35.66
N VAL A 963 20.37 23.34 34.48
CA VAL A 963 20.19 21.88 34.30
C VAL A 963 21.33 21.31 33.48
N THR A 964 21.48 19.99 33.55
CA THR A 964 22.49 19.27 32.77
C THR A 964 21.85 18.65 31.53
N LEU A 965 22.30 19.06 30.35
CA LEU A 965 21.89 18.49 29.06
C LEU A 965 22.91 17.44 28.63
N ARG A 966 22.45 16.20 28.45
CA ARG A 966 23.22 15.07 27.91
C ARG A 966 22.85 14.82 26.45
N GLU A 967 23.84 14.51 25.62
CA GLU A 967 23.63 13.98 24.28
C GLU A 967 23.80 12.45 24.26
N ARG A 968 22.97 11.77 23.47
CA ARG A 968 22.83 10.31 23.48
C ARG A 968 24.10 9.59 23.01
N ASP A 969 24.67 9.93 21.86
CA ASP A 969 25.69 9.10 21.21
C ASP A 969 27.03 9.20 21.93
N SER A 970 27.53 10.40 22.17
CA SER A 970 28.77 10.66 22.93
C SER A 970 28.63 10.44 24.43
N THR A 971 27.40 10.49 24.96
CA THR A 971 27.07 10.49 26.41
C THR A 971 27.58 11.71 27.19
N LEU A 972 28.23 12.66 26.53
CA LEU A 972 28.77 13.89 27.11
C LEU A 972 27.67 14.83 27.58
N GLN A 973 28.04 15.71 28.50
CA GLN A 973 27.10 16.56 29.25
C GLN A 973 27.59 18.00 29.32
N VAL A 974 26.67 18.95 29.15
CA VAL A 974 26.89 20.39 29.34
C VAL A 974 25.87 20.95 30.32
N ARG A 975 26.22 22.00 31.05
CA ARG A 975 25.31 22.65 32.01
C ARG A 975 24.82 23.98 31.43
N LEU A 976 23.50 24.20 31.42
CA LEU A 976 22.89 25.41 30.85
C LEU A 976 21.72 25.96 31.68
N PRO A 977 21.48 27.29 31.66
CA PRO A 977 20.32 27.92 32.29
C PRO A 977 18.98 27.39 31.76
N ILE A 978 17.98 27.26 32.64
CA ILE A 978 16.65 26.71 32.30
C ILE A 978 15.96 27.51 31.18
N ASP A 979 16.12 28.84 31.12
CA ASP A 979 15.53 29.68 30.07
C ASP A 979 16.07 29.38 28.67
N LYS A 980 17.32 28.86 28.57
CA LYS A 980 17.98 28.51 27.31
C LYS A 980 17.69 27.09 26.83
N VAL A 981 17.29 26.19 27.74
CA VAL A 981 17.05 24.76 27.44
C VAL A 981 16.16 24.58 26.22
N GLY A 982 15.03 25.29 26.18
CA GLY A 982 14.07 25.16 25.11
C GLY A 982 14.64 25.55 23.74
N ASP A 983 15.31 26.70 23.62
CA ASP A 983 15.88 27.14 22.35
C ASP A 983 17.03 26.24 21.90
N THR A 984 17.93 25.86 22.82
CA THR A 984 19.03 24.93 22.53
C THR A 984 18.52 23.57 22.05
N VAL A 985 17.50 22.99 22.69
CA VAL A 985 16.95 21.68 22.28
C VAL A 985 16.21 21.78 20.94
N ARG A 986 15.50 22.87 20.65
CA ARG A 986 14.88 23.12 19.32
C ARG A 986 15.95 23.17 18.22
N ASP A 987 17.02 23.94 18.45
CA ASP A 987 18.04 24.18 17.43
C ASP A 987 18.89 22.93 17.20
N LEU A 988 19.12 22.12 18.23
CA LEU A 988 19.71 20.78 18.11
C LEU A 988 18.76 19.78 17.40
N ALA A 989 17.45 19.82 17.69
CA ALA A 989 16.47 18.91 17.09
C ALA A 989 16.21 19.17 15.61
N THR A 990 16.35 20.43 15.18
CA THR A 990 16.23 20.88 13.77
C THR A 990 17.56 20.82 13.00
N GLY A 991 18.69 20.60 13.69
CA GLY A 991 20.03 20.60 13.09
C GLY A 991 20.62 21.99 12.83
N ALA A 992 19.95 23.07 13.26
CA ALA A 992 20.47 24.44 13.21
C ALA A 992 21.70 24.62 14.13
N LEU A 993 21.74 23.89 15.24
CA LEU A 993 22.89 23.76 16.14
C LEU A 993 23.42 22.32 16.10
N THR A 994 24.73 22.15 16.14
CA THR A 994 25.37 20.83 16.30
C THR A 994 25.83 20.63 17.74
N TRP A 995 25.92 19.38 18.20
CA TRP A 995 26.36 19.08 19.56
C TRP A 995 27.76 19.63 19.89
N ALA A 996 28.70 19.55 18.93
CA ALA A 996 30.03 20.12 19.08
C ALA A 996 29.99 21.64 19.37
N LYS A 997 29.16 22.40 18.62
CA LYS A 997 28.95 23.83 18.88
C LYS A 997 28.26 24.09 20.22
N ALA A 998 27.32 23.23 20.64
CA ALA A 998 26.71 23.34 21.96
C ALA A 998 27.74 23.16 23.10
N MET A 999 28.72 22.28 22.93
CA MET A 999 29.85 22.11 23.86
C MET A 999 30.85 23.27 23.85
N GLU A 1000 30.93 24.07 22.79
CA GLU A 1000 31.74 25.30 22.75
C GLU A 1000 31.05 26.47 23.46
N VAL A 1001 29.71 26.49 23.45
CA VAL A 1001 28.87 27.57 24.04
C VAL A 1001 28.60 27.36 25.54
N PHE A 1002 28.41 26.12 25.99
CA PHE A 1002 28.02 25.80 27.36
C PHE A 1002 29.12 25.05 28.12
N PRO A 1003 29.31 25.33 29.43
CA PRO A 1003 30.32 24.64 30.23
C PRO A 1003 30.07 23.13 30.28
N LYS A 1004 31.12 22.35 30.05
CA LYS A 1004 31.12 20.90 30.20
C LYS A 1004 30.88 20.51 31.66
N PHE A 1005 30.04 19.51 31.88
CA PHE A 1005 29.72 19.01 33.21
C PHE A 1005 30.59 17.80 33.56
N ASP A 1006 31.56 18.02 34.45
CA ASP A 1006 32.53 17.01 34.92
C ASP A 1006 32.24 16.55 36.36
N SER A 1007 31.05 15.97 36.55
CA SER A 1007 30.50 15.45 37.81
C SER A 1007 30.23 16.50 38.91
N GLN A 1008 29.43 16.13 39.91
CA GLN A 1008 29.19 16.98 41.09
C GLN A 1008 30.33 16.82 42.09
N GLU A 1009 30.87 17.95 42.59
CA GLU A 1009 31.53 17.95 43.88
C GLU A 1009 30.51 17.54 44.95
N ALA A 1010 30.76 16.42 45.62
CA ALA A 1010 29.87 15.91 46.65
C ALA A 1010 29.84 16.87 47.85
N SER A 1011 28.66 17.46 48.11
CA SER A 1011 28.35 18.29 49.28
C SER A 1011 26.95 17.96 49.82
#